data_AF-A0A970C9N2-F1
#
_entry.id   AF-A0A970C9N2-F1
#
_cell.length_a   1.000
_cell.length_b   1.000
_cell.length_c   1.000
_cell.angle_alpha   90.00
_cell.angle_beta   90.00
_cell.angle_gamma   90.00
#
_symmetry.space_group_name_H-M   'P 1'
#
loop_
_entity.id
_entity.type
_entity.pdbx_description
1 polymer ?
#
loop_
_entity_poly.entity_id
_entity_poly.type
_entity_poly.pdbx_seq_one_letter_code
_entity_poly.pdbx_strand_id
1 'polypeptide(L)'
;MTSTHRIALLAVLLAITPNTLLASDPGADSKVNLAVVATPSSSYVSGDTSLRALNDDNNPRNSRQRGPGSYGNWPRTGTQWVQYDWTQPISTRSVAVYWWDDRQGVRLPKACRLLYWNGTEFVPVPNPSGLGVTGDQFNITTFDEIRTTKLRLEIDSDGQFSTGLLEWKVFDSGNSPEFPPSVTAGVDRTVVLGGKTYLKGHVKTLKKDAAANVQWSKVSGPGQVTFDDAQSPVTVASFSAVGVYVLRLSAGREPLRASSDLTVKVEPRPPSDHLTPVQTSYYKLNSRLWNARAKALIAHWIPHCIDQINRTNLTQGQGGIDNFIEAAKALRGEPHGRHKGYVFANAWVHQTVESICIALMVDNQGDPEVIAAQEKMKATLEDWIPKILAAQEPDGYLHTAYTLADRAQWPERWSPNHRGDHEGYVAGYFIESAINHFMLTGGKDRRLYDAAKKLADCWVANLGPGKKEWFDGHQEMEQALVRFGRFVNEVEGNNRGDAYIKLAKFLLDCRRDGSEYDQSHLPVQQQYEAVGHAVRAAYSYSAMADVAIETGDLDYWSAVMSIWDNLVNRKYYVTGGIGSGETSEGFGPDYSLRNEAYCESCSSCGLIFFQHKLNLAHRDARYADLYEETLYNALLGAIDLEGTTFNYTNPLVDGRRTRWHACPCCVGNIPRTLLMIPTWTYAKDQSSIYVNLFLGSEITVPNVAGTDVRMVQKTEYPWDGVVVITVNPTKPARFSLFIRVPDRNTSRLYAGTPAVHGIESLKLNGTALSPQIEKGYAIIERDWQAGDTIELCLPMKVQRVKADHRIEADRGRVALRYGPLIYSVERVDQPDLNKVLGSSQLVAEWRPDLLQGVTVIKGTWNDGCPMLAVPYYARLNRTPDQTGTDRQSPQTSSTPNSPQVQNTNTSASSGPQPGPRPRRREVNSMVWIKDE
;
A
#
# COMPACT_ATOMS: atom_id res chain seq x y z
N MET A 1 26.05 -86.27 9.85
CA MET A 1 27.00 -85.71 8.88
C MET A 1 26.71 -84.21 8.82
N THR A 2 27.41 -83.36 9.59
CA THR A 2 28.66 -82.65 9.20
C THR A 2 28.47 -81.94 7.86
N SER A 3 28.59 -80.62 7.71
CA SER A 3 29.66 -79.75 8.19
C SER A 3 29.26 -78.26 8.09
N THR A 4 29.67 -77.53 9.13
CA THR A 4 29.95 -76.09 9.20
C THR A 4 30.78 -75.54 8.03
N HIS A 5 30.49 -74.31 7.59
CA HIS A 5 31.50 -73.41 7.03
C HIS A 5 31.39 -71.99 7.59
N ARG A 6 32.52 -71.55 8.14
CA ARG A 6 32.86 -70.22 8.65
C ARG A 6 33.11 -69.28 7.45
N ILE A 7 32.66 -68.04 7.53
CA ILE A 7 33.15 -66.94 6.69
C ILE A 7 34.12 -66.10 7.52
N ALA A 8 35.33 -65.96 7.00
CA ALA A 8 36.43 -65.20 7.56
C ALA A 8 36.24 -63.69 7.30
N LEU A 9 36.45 -62.88 8.34
CA LEU A 9 36.64 -61.44 8.24
C LEU A 9 38.04 -61.16 7.68
N LEU A 10 38.12 -60.41 6.58
CA LEU A 10 39.36 -59.81 6.10
C LEU A 10 39.39 -58.34 6.55
N ALA A 11 40.36 -57.99 7.39
CA ALA A 11 40.60 -56.64 7.87
C ALA A 11 41.42 -55.85 6.83
N VAL A 12 40.94 -54.66 6.46
CA VAL A 12 41.72 -53.66 5.71
C VAL A 12 42.27 -52.66 6.73
N LEU A 13 43.61 -52.62 6.85
CA LEU A 13 44.35 -51.61 7.59
C LEU A 13 44.23 -50.25 6.88
N LEU A 14 43.71 -49.25 7.58
CA LEU A 14 43.91 -47.83 7.26
C LEU A 14 44.68 -47.19 8.42
N ALA A 15 45.82 -46.59 8.10
CA ALA A 15 46.71 -45.94 9.03
C ALA A 15 46.02 -44.73 9.68
N ILE A 16 45.90 -44.74 11.01
CA ILE A 16 45.46 -43.61 11.82
C ILE A 16 46.71 -42.85 12.26
N THR A 17 46.87 -41.61 11.78
CA THR A 17 47.76 -40.63 12.39
C THR A 17 47.13 -40.11 13.68
N PRO A 18 47.92 -39.88 14.75
CA PRO A 18 47.37 -39.42 16.03
C PRO A 18 46.95 -37.95 15.89
N ASN A 19 45.63 -37.72 15.87
CA ASN A 19 45.08 -36.37 16.05
C ASN A 19 45.45 -35.89 17.45
N THR A 20 46.10 -34.74 17.50
CA THR A 20 46.33 -33.94 18.69
C THR A 20 45.02 -33.76 19.46
N LEU A 21 45.04 -34.20 20.72
CA LEU A 21 44.05 -33.89 21.74
C LEU A 21 43.88 -32.37 21.83
N LEU A 22 42.80 -31.85 21.25
CA LEU A 22 42.27 -30.54 21.63
C LEU A 22 41.83 -30.66 23.09
N ALA A 23 42.43 -29.84 23.93
CA ALA A 23 42.03 -29.67 25.31
C ALA A 23 40.51 -29.43 25.38
N SER A 24 39.84 -30.23 26.21
CA SER A 24 38.47 -29.97 26.65
C SER A 24 38.41 -28.58 27.26
N ASP A 25 37.60 -27.71 26.66
CA ASP A 25 37.31 -26.36 27.14
C ASP A 25 36.63 -26.42 28.52
N PRO A 26 37.26 -25.91 29.60
CA PRO A 26 36.67 -25.93 30.93
C PRO A 26 35.72 -24.73 31.08
N GLY A 27 34.48 -24.88 30.59
CA GLY A 27 33.49 -23.81 30.73
C GLY A 27 32.14 -23.98 30.02
N ALA A 28 31.73 -25.21 29.69
CA ALA A 28 30.40 -25.48 29.14
C ALA A 28 29.31 -25.51 30.23
N ASP A 29 29.11 -24.38 30.93
CA ASP A 29 27.87 -24.13 31.65
C ASP A 29 26.82 -23.63 30.64
N SER A 30 25.61 -24.19 30.68
CA SER A 30 24.49 -23.78 29.83
C SER A 30 24.11 -22.31 30.12
N LYS A 31 24.68 -21.35 29.38
CA LYS A 31 24.41 -19.93 29.58
C LYS A 31 22.99 -19.58 29.13
N VAL A 32 22.12 -19.30 30.10
CA VAL A 32 20.75 -18.82 29.85
C VAL A 32 20.81 -17.45 29.16
N ASN A 33 20.15 -17.30 28.01
CA ASN A 33 20.05 -16.03 27.28
C ASN A 33 18.90 -15.19 27.83
N LEU A 34 19.22 -14.19 28.66
CA LEU A 34 18.27 -13.28 29.31
C LEU A 34 17.57 -12.34 28.32
N ALA A 35 18.12 -12.11 27.12
CA ALA A 35 17.52 -11.25 26.12
C ALA A 35 16.14 -11.76 25.64
N VAL A 36 15.90 -13.07 25.74
CA VAL A 36 14.67 -13.76 25.28
C VAL A 36 13.40 -13.20 25.92
N VAL A 37 13.47 -12.73 27.18
CA VAL A 37 12.34 -12.13 27.91
C VAL A 37 12.44 -10.62 28.03
N ALA A 38 13.41 -9.99 27.37
CA ALA A 38 13.54 -8.54 27.33
C ALA A 38 12.56 -7.92 26.32
N THR A 39 12.22 -6.66 26.55
CA THR A 39 11.53 -5.82 25.58
C THR A 39 12.59 -5.05 24.77
N PRO A 40 12.74 -5.29 23.46
CA PRO A 40 13.66 -4.54 22.62
C PRO A 40 13.10 -3.15 22.25
N SER A 41 13.99 -2.17 22.17
CA SER A 41 13.73 -0.85 21.57
C SER A 41 14.97 -0.35 20.80
N SER A 42 14.80 0.65 19.94
CA SER A 42 15.89 1.22 19.14
C SER A 42 15.68 2.71 18.87
N SER A 43 16.76 3.40 18.49
CA SER A 43 16.71 4.74 17.91
C SER A 43 15.96 4.78 16.57
N TYR A 44 16.05 3.71 15.79
CA TYR A 44 15.42 3.60 14.47
C TYR A 44 15.42 2.14 13.98
N VAL A 45 14.40 1.76 13.20
CA VAL A 45 14.27 0.43 12.59
C VAL A 45 13.95 0.62 11.12
N SER A 46 14.72 -0.02 10.23
CA SER A 46 14.41 -0.06 8.80
C SER A 46 13.12 -0.80 8.57
N GLY A 47 12.27 -0.28 7.68
CA GLY A 47 10.94 -0.86 7.45
C GLY A 47 10.95 -2.30 6.92
N ASP A 48 12.02 -2.75 6.29
CA ASP A 48 12.21 -4.13 5.80
C ASP A 48 12.80 -5.09 6.87
N THR A 49 13.00 -4.61 8.10
CA THR A 49 13.62 -5.34 9.21
C THR A 49 12.76 -5.29 10.47
N SER A 50 13.09 -6.09 11.49
CA SER A 50 12.30 -6.19 12.72
C SER A 50 13.15 -6.08 13.97
N LEU A 51 12.64 -5.39 15.00
CA LEU A 51 13.24 -5.42 16.35
C LEU A 51 13.22 -6.81 16.98
N ARG A 52 12.31 -7.69 16.55
CA ARG A 52 12.21 -9.06 17.07
C ARG A 52 13.47 -9.86 16.79
N ALA A 53 14.19 -9.54 15.71
CA ALA A 53 15.47 -10.13 15.34
C ALA A 53 16.55 -9.98 16.40
N LEU A 54 16.45 -8.98 17.27
CA LEU A 54 17.48 -8.77 18.29
C LEU A 54 17.49 -9.93 19.30
N ASN A 55 16.32 -10.46 19.67
CA ASN A 55 16.16 -11.43 20.75
C ASN A 55 15.22 -12.59 20.42
N ASP A 56 15.19 -13.05 19.17
CA ASP A 56 14.44 -14.25 18.78
C ASP A 56 15.18 -15.57 19.10
N ASP A 57 16.38 -15.45 19.71
CA ASP A 57 17.27 -16.55 20.09
C ASP A 57 17.75 -17.36 18.90
N ASN A 58 17.76 -16.75 17.71
CA ASN A 58 18.29 -17.36 16.52
C ASN A 58 19.80 -17.55 16.64
N ASN A 59 20.33 -18.51 15.88
CA ASN A 59 21.77 -18.71 15.71
C ASN A 59 22.08 -18.52 14.22
N PRO A 60 22.44 -17.28 13.81
CA PRO A 60 22.64 -16.98 12.40
C PRO A 60 23.75 -17.81 11.76
N ARG A 61 23.55 -18.23 10.51
CA ARG A 61 24.54 -19.02 9.76
C ARG A 61 25.71 -18.18 9.24
N ASN A 62 25.44 -16.95 8.87
CA ASN A 62 26.39 -15.96 8.37
C ASN A 62 25.77 -14.56 8.45
N SER A 63 26.59 -13.51 8.33
CA SER A 63 26.17 -12.10 8.41
C SER A 63 25.29 -11.66 7.26
N ARG A 64 25.12 -12.46 6.20
CA ARG A 64 24.28 -12.12 5.04
C ARG A 64 22.93 -12.81 5.06
N GLN A 65 22.61 -13.54 6.12
CA GLN A 65 21.32 -14.21 6.24
C GLN A 65 20.19 -13.17 6.11
N ARG A 66 19.35 -13.33 5.08
CA ARG A 66 18.16 -12.52 4.83
C ARG A 66 16.92 -13.29 5.29
N GLY A 67 15.92 -12.59 5.81
CA GLY A 67 14.66 -13.15 6.27
C GLY A 67 13.99 -12.26 7.32
N PRO A 68 12.90 -12.71 7.95
CA PRO A 68 12.14 -11.92 8.95
C PRO A 68 12.88 -11.63 10.27
N GLY A 69 14.16 -12.03 10.37
CA GLY A 69 14.98 -12.00 11.59
C GLY A 69 16.26 -11.19 11.47
N SER A 70 16.30 -10.12 10.67
CA SER A 70 17.35 -9.09 10.77
C SER A 70 16.79 -7.80 11.35
N TYR A 71 17.66 -7.05 12.03
CA TYR A 71 17.45 -5.66 12.44
C TYR A 71 18.41 -4.77 11.63
N GLY A 72 17.91 -3.68 11.06
CA GLY A 72 18.71 -2.66 10.39
C GLY A 72 18.24 -1.26 10.75
N ASN A 73 19.09 -0.26 10.50
CA ASN A 73 18.75 1.15 10.70
C ASN A 73 18.90 2.02 9.43
N TRP A 74 18.96 1.41 8.26
CA TRP A 74 18.89 2.10 6.96
C TRP A 74 17.64 2.98 6.80
N PRO A 75 17.76 4.24 6.32
CA PRO A 75 18.98 4.86 5.76
C PRO A 75 19.78 5.70 6.77
N ARG A 76 19.56 5.54 8.08
CA ARG A 76 20.27 6.34 9.11
C ARG A 76 21.74 5.94 9.18
N THR A 77 22.61 6.94 9.20
CA THR A 77 24.05 6.79 9.50
C THR A 77 24.39 7.52 10.80
N GLY A 78 25.66 7.54 11.19
CA GLY A 78 26.12 8.03 12.48
C GLY A 78 25.99 6.99 13.60
N THR A 79 25.81 7.47 14.84
CA THR A 79 25.58 6.62 16.02
C THR A 79 24.10 6.32 16.15
N GLN A 80 23.78 5.03 16.18
CA GLN A 80 22.42 4.53 16.45
C GLN A 80 22.48 3.62 17.67
N TRP A 81 21.34 3.32 18.29
CA TRP A 81 21.32 2.46 19.48
C TRP A 81 20.20 1.43 19.42
N VAL A 82 20.47 0.25 19.96
CA VAL A 82 19.45 -0.73 20.35
C VAL A 82 19.50 -0.94 21.85
N GLN A 83 18.37 -1.32 22.44
CA GLN A 83 18.22 -1.41 23.89
C GLN A 83 17.33 -2.59 24.27
N TYR A 84 17.63 -3.17 25.42
CA TYR A 84 16.76 -4.11 26.12
C TYR A 84 16.31 -3.53 27.45
N ASP A 85 15.03 -3.71 27.75
CA ASP A 85 14.41 -3.44 29.04
C ASP A 85 13.87 -4.74 29.63
N TRP A 86 14.20 -5.00 30.90
CA TRP A 86 13.64 -6.11 31.66
C TRP A 86 12.67 -5.61 32.74
N THR A 87 11.66 -6.40 33.05
CA THR A 87 10.67 -6.10 34.11
C THR A 87 11.27 -6.14 35.51
N GLN A 88 12.44 -6.76 35.66
CA GLN A 88 13.17 -6.90 36.91
C GLN A 88 14.69 -6.96 36.65
N PRO A 89 15.54 -6.61 37.62
CA PRO A 89 16.99 -6.50 37.39
C PRO A 89 17.62 -7.84 37.02
N ILE A 90 18.40 -7.86 35.94
CA ILE A 90 19.27 -8.97 35.56
C ILE A 90 20.65 -8.82 36.19
N SER A 91 21.35 -9.95 36.36
CA SER A 91 22.79 -9.98 36.64
C SER A 91 23.52 -10.60 35.46
N THR A 92 24.48 -9.87 34.88
CA THR A 92 25.21 -10.31 33.69
C THR A 92 26.64 -9.80 33.69
N ARG A 93 27.52 -10.57 33.05
CA ARG A 93 28.94 -10.25 32.84
C ARG A 93 29.41 -10.52 31.40
N SER A 94 28.48 -10.88 30.51
CA SER A 94 28.80 -11.21 29.12
C SER A 94 27.60 -11.08 28.18
N VAL A 95 27.87 -10.56 26.99
CA VAL A 95 26.92 -10.50 25.86
C VAL A 95 27.55 -11.09 24.60
N ALA A 96 26.73 -11.44 23.61
CA ALA A 96 27.20 -11.77 22.27
C ALA A 96 26.38 -11.04 21.22
N VAL A 97 27.04 -10.43 20.23
CA VAL A 97 26.41 -9.70 19.14
C VAL A 97 26.76 -10.34 17.80
N TYR A 98 25.75 -10.61 16.98
CA TYR A 98 25.93 -11.06 15.60
C TYR A 98 25.53 -9.93 14.65
N TRP A 99 26.48 -9.45 13.84
CA TRP A 99 26.25 -8.31 12.95
C TRP A 99 25.65 -8.73 11.61
N TRP A 100 24.79 -7.87 11.05
CA TRP A 100 24.21 -8.03 9.72
C TRP A 100 24.99 -7.21 8.69
N ASP A 101 25.31 -7.81 7.55
CA ASP A 101 25.93 -7.17 6.39
C ASP A 101 25.17 -7.62 5.14
N ASP A 102 24.33 -6.74 4.61
CA ASP A 102 23.51 -7.00 3.42
C ASP A 102 24.28 -6.71 2.11
N ARG A 103 25.51 -6.20 2.24
CA ARG A 103 26.41 -5.69 1.19
C ARG A 103 25.82 -4.59 0.31
N GLN A 104 24.79 -3.92 0.80
CA GLN A 104 24.11 -2.82 0.15
C GLN A 104 24.01 -1.64 1.14
N GLY A 105 22.81 -1.35 1.64
CA GLY A 105 22.56 -0.22 2.53
C GLY A 105 23.08 -0.43 3.94
N VAL A 106 23.31 -1.68 4.36
CA VAL A 106 23.69 -2.07 5.72
C VAL A 106 25.00 -2.84 5.71
N ARG A 107 26.01 -2.30 6.41
CA ARG A 107 27.34 -2.90 6.53
C ARG A 107 27.72 -3.12 7.99
N LEU A 108 28.82 -3.84 8.20
CA LEU A 108 29.41 -4.03 9.53
C LEU A 108 29.74 -2.67 10.17
N PRO A 109 29.50 -2.50 11.48
CA PRO A 109 29.74 -1.24 12.15
C PRO A 109 31.23 -0.94 12.27
N LYS A 110 31.55 0.35 12.42
CA LYS A 110 32.92 0.81 12.68
C LYS A 110 33.33 0.53 14.12
N ALA A 111 32.41 0.73 15.06
CA ALA A 111 32.63 0.51 16.48
C ALA A 111 31.29 0.27 17.20
N CYS A 112 31.36 -0.30 18.40
CA CYS A 112 30.21 -0.38 19.29
C CYS A 112 30.59 -0.07 20.74
N ARG A 113 29.60 0.33 21.54
CA ARG A 113 29.73 0.55 22.99
C ARG A 113 28.57 -0.10 23.70
N LEU A 114 28.85 -0.81 24.80
CA LEU A 114 27.83 -1.39 25.67
C LEU A 114 27.66 -0.52 26.91
N LEU A 115 26.43 -0.10 27.17
CA LEU A 115 26.03 0.71 28.31
C LEU A 115 24.99 -0.02 29.15
N TYR A 116 24.98 0.24 30.45
CA TYR A 116 23.95 -0.25 31.36
C TYR A 116 23.30 0.91 32.11
N TRP A 117 22.05 0.71 32.51
CA TRP A 117 21.34 1.67 33.34
C TRP A 117 21.75 1.51 34.80
N ASN A 118 22.34 2.55 35.39
CA ASN A 118 22.76 2.55 36.80
C ASN A 118 21.64 2.93 37.79
N GLY A 119 20.45 3.26 37.28
CA GLY A 119 19.32 3.79 38.06
C GLY A 119 18.88 5.18 37.60
N THR A 120 19.78 5.99 37.06
CA THR A 120 19.52 7.38 36.65
C THR A 120 19.91 7.70 35.21
N GLU A 121 20.94 7.03 34.67
CA GLU A 121 21.42 7.25 33.31
C GLU A 121 22.08 5.98 32.73
N PHE A 122 22.36 6.01 31.43
CA PHE A 122 23.18 4.98 30.78
C PHE A 122 24.66 5.31 30.95
N VAL A 123 25.41 4.41 31.59
CA VAL A 123 26.85 4.51 31.75
C VAL A 123 27.55 3.30 31.10
N PRO A 124 28.81 3.43 30.65
CA PRO A 124 29.55 2.31 30.08
C PRO A 124 29.65 1.12 31.05
N VAL A 125 29.61 -0.10 30.53
CA VAL A 125 29.90 -1.28 31.35
C VAL A 125 31.35 -1.24 31.87
N PRO A 126 31.62 -1.72 33.10
CA PRO A 126 32.96 -1.73 33.68
C PRO A 126 33.88 -2.76 33.00
N ASN A 127 35.10 -2.34 32.66
CA ASN A 127 36.18 -3.19 32.13
C ASN A 127 35.78 -4.12 30.94
N PRO A 128 35.18 -3.58 29.85
CA PRO A 128 34.77 -4.40 28.73
C PRO A 128 35.96 -4.96 27.95
N SER A 129 35.87 -6.23 27.56
CA SER A 129 36.77 -6.91 26.64
C SER A 129 35.96 -7.60 25.55
N GLY A 130 36.37 -7.50 24.27
CA GLY A 130 35.69 -8.20 23.17
C GLY A 130 34.52 -7.45 22.51
N LEU A 131 34.51 -6.11 22.50
CA LEU A 131 33.57 -5.26 21.73
C LEU A 131 33.81 -5.35 20.21
N GLY A 132 33.77 -6.57 19.66
CA GLY A 132 34.09 -6.87 18.26
C GLY A 132 33.00 -6.49 17.27
N VAL A 133 33.42 -6.18 16.04
CA VAL A 133 32.55 -5.81 14.90
C VAL A 133 32.70 -6.73 13.69
N THR A 134 33.26 -7.93 13.90
CA THR A 134 33.58 -8.87 12.82
C THR A 134 32.32 -9.61 12.37
N GLY A 135 32.10 -9.71 11.06
CA GLY A 135 31.00 -10.49 10.49
C GLY A 135 31.21 -12.01 10.59
N ASP A 136 30.17 -12.75 10.25
CA ASP A 136 30.11 -14.22 10.18
C ASP A 136 30.41 -14.95 11.51
N GLN A 137 30.28 -14.26 12.64
CA GLN A 137 30.44 -14.83 13.98
C GLN A 137 29.70 -14.03 15.06
N PHE A 138 29.51 -14.67 16.22
CA PHE A 138 29.15 -13.95 17.45
C PHE A 138 30.38 -13.24 18.01
N ASN A 139 30.28 -11.93 18.21
CA ASN A 139 31.28 -11.11 18.89
C ASN A 139 30.93 -11.12 20.37
N ILE A 140 31.71 -11.86 21.17
CA ILE A 140 31.48 -12.02 22.60
C ILE A 140 32.20 -10.90 23.35
N THR A 141 31.44 -10.13 24.13
CA THR A 141 31.97 -9.13 25.05
C THR A 141 31.83 -9.64 26.48
N THR A 142 32.89 -9.53 27.29
CA THR A 142 32.88 -9.77 28.74
C THR A 142 33.19 -8.47 29.48
N PHE A 143 32.73 -8.34 30.72
CA PHE A 143 32.88 -7.14 31.57
C PHE A 143 32.68 -7.55 33.04
N ASP A 144 32.97 -6.65 34.00
CA ASP A 144 32.68 -6.94 35.41
C ASP A 144 31.18 -7.09 35.61
N GLU A 145 30.76 -7.95 36.53
CA GLU A 145 29.34 -8.21 36.74
C GLU A 145 28.58 -6.95 37.13
N ILE A 146 27.48 -6.70 36.40
CA ILE A 146 26.55 -5.61 36.67
C ILE A 146 25.18 -6.16 37.03
N ARG A 147 24.42 -5.36 37.79
CA ARG A 147 23.01 -5.59 38.03
C ARG A 147 22.20 -4.42 37.47
N THR A 148 21.31 -4.68 36.52
CA THR A 148 20.59 -3.60 35.80
C THR A 148 19.24 -4.06 35.28
N THR A 149 18.34 -3.11 35.01
CA THR A 149 17.07 -3.35 34.31
C THR A 149 17.14 -2.98 32.83
N LYS A 150 18.24 -2.36 32.36
CA LYS A 150 18.39 -1.97 30.95
C LYS A 150 19.82 -2.10 30.46
N LEU A 151 19.96 -2.58 29.23
CA LEU A 151 21.22 -2.56 28.48
C LEU A 151 21.01 -1.81 27.19
N ARG A 152 22.01 -1.04 26.77
CA ARG A 152 22.02 -0.35 25.49
C ARG A 152 23.30 -0.67 24.74
N LEU A 153 23.16 -1.00 23.46
CA LEU A 153 24.26 -1.13 22.53
C LEU A 153 24.21 0.07 21.58
N GLU A 154 25.20 0.95 21.70
CA GLU A 154 25.45 2.00 20.73
C GLU A 154 26.34 1.48 19.60
N ILE A 155 25.99 1.85 18.38
CA ILE A 155 26.57 1.31 17.16
C ILE A 155 26.94 2.50 16.27
N ASP A 156 28.24 2.64 16.01
CA ASP A 156 28.75 3.67 15.11
C ASP A 156 28.89 3.08 13.71
N SER A 157 28.19 3.68 12.74
CA SER A 157 28.47 3.44 11.32
C SER A 157 29.84 3.99 10.89
N ASP A 158 30.27 3.66 9.68
CA ASP A 158 31.40 4.31 9.01
C ASP A 158 31.07 5.70 8.42
N GLY A 159 29.81 6.13 8.54
CA GLY A 159 29.28 7.39 8.00
C GLY A 159 28.77 7.30 6.56
N GLN A 160 29.03 6.20 5.85
CA GLN A 160 28.55 5.94 4.49
C GLN A 160 27.38 4.97 4.47
N PHE A 161 27.46 3.90 5.26
CA PHE A 161 26.46 2.84 5.30
C PHE A 161 25.75 2.80 6.65
N SER A 162 24.56 2.23 6.67
CA SER A 162 23.82 1.93 7.89
C SER A 162 24.35 0.64 8.54
N THR A 163 23.88 0.31 9.73
CA THR A 163 24.34 -0.84 10.53
C THR A 163 23.17 -1.75 10.89
N GLY A 164 23.46 -3.04 11.13
CA GLY A 164 22.42 -4.00 11.47
C GLY A 164 22.91 -5.16 12.31
N LEU A 165 21.98 -5.86 12.92
CA LEU A 165 22.20 -7.04 13.77
C LEU A 165 21.33 -8.19 13.29
N LEU A 166 21.83 -9.41 13.48
CA LEU A 166 21.06 -10.64 13.33
C LEU A 166 20.65 -11.26 14.66
N GLU A 167 21.36 -10.95 15.75
CA GLU A 167 21.04 -11.42 17.10
C GLU A 167 21.88 -10.64 18.14
N TRP A 168 21.31 -10.37 19.31
CA TRP A 168 22.03 -9.86 20.49
C TRP A 168 21.63 -10.63 21.75
N LYS A 169 22.54 -11.49 22.22
CA LYS A 169 22.35 -12.33 23.41
C LYS A 169 22.95 -11.69 24.65
N VAL A 170 22.29 -11.90 25.78
CA VAL A 170 22.75 -11.44 27.11
C VAL A 170 22.79 -12.65 28.03
N PHE A 171 23.97 -13.03 28.52
CA PHE A 171 24.11 -14.27 29.27
C PHE A 171 23.96 -14.03 30.78
N ASP A 172 23.16 -14.86 31.42
CA ASP A 172 23.00 -14.87 32.87
C ASP A 172 24.33 -15.22 33.55
N SER A 173 24.66 -14.49 34.61
CA SER A 173 25.78 -14.82 35.47
C SER A 173 25.44 -15.87 36.54
N GLY A 174 24.17 -16.28 36.64
CA GLY A 174 23.63 -17.20 37.64
C GLY A 174 23.02 -16.48 38.85
N ASN A 175 23.11 -15.15 38.91
CA ASN A 175 22.62 -14.31 40.00
C ASN A 175 21.33 -13.54 39.64
N SER A 176 20.73 -13.83 38.48
CA SER A 176 19.48 -13.22 38.07
C SER A 176 18.28 -13.87 38.78
N PRO A 177 17.21 -13.10 39.10
CA PRO A 177 15.96 -13.67 39.61
C PRO A 177 15.27 -14.55 38.55
N GLU A 178 14.30 -15.36 38.95
CA GLU A 178 13.43 -16.06 37.98
C GLU A 178 12.49 -15.08 37.29
N PHE A 179 12.38 -15.18 35.96
CA PHE A 179 11.55 -14.28 35.15
C PHE A 179 10.20 -14.89 34.79
N PRO A 180 9.13 -14.08 34.74
CA PRO A 180 7.91 -14.50 34.07
C PRO A 180 8.18 -14.69 32.56
N PRO A 181 7.37 -15.51 31.86
CA PRO A 181 7.40 -15.59 30.41
C PRO A 181 7.17 -14.21 29.75
N SER A 182 7.75 -13.98 28.59
CA SER A 182 7.32 -12.90 27.71
C SER A 182 6.15 -13.40 26.87
N VAL A 183 5.02 -12.68 26.92
CA VAL A 183 3.76 -13.07 26.26
C VAL A 183 3.29 -11.96 25.35
N THR A 184 2.92 -12.29 24.12
CA THR A 184 2.31 -11.36 23.15
C THR A 184 1.13 -12.04 22.47
N ALA A 185 -0.07 -11.49 22.63
CA ALA A 185 -1.30 -12.03 22.05
C ALA A 185 -1.46 -11.74 20.53
N GLY A 186 -0.71 -10.77 20.02
CA GLY A 186 -0.77 -10.32 18.63
C GLY A 186 -1.43 -8.94 18.50
N VAL A 187 -1.75 -8.56 17.27
CA VAL A 187 -2.25 -7.21 16.93
C VAL A 187 -3.77 -7.14 16.92
N ASP A 188 -4.34 -6.02 17.37
CA ASP A 188 -5.79 -5.77 17.31
C ASP A 188 -6.35 -5.96 15.90
N ARG A 189 -7.60 -6.40 15.81
CA ARG A 189 -8.20 -6.75 14.51
C ARG A 189 -9.71 -6.67 14.49
N THR A 190 -10.25 -6.65 13.28
CA THR A 190 -11.67 -6.80 13.01
C THR A 190 -11.98 -8.21 12.52
N VAL A 191 -13.15 -8.73 12.89
CA VAL A 191 -13.69 -10.01 12.43
C VAL A 191 -15.13 -9.81 12.02
N VAL A 192 -15.54 -10.41 10.92
CA VAL A 192 -16.96 -10.41 10.54
C VAL A 192 -17.67 -11.58 11.23
N LEU A 193 -18.85 -11.33 11.79
CA LEU A 193 -19.60 -12.34 12.56
C LEU A 193 -19.77 -13.65 11.76
N GLY A 194 -19.35 -14.77 12.34
CA GLY A 194 -19.34 -16.09 11.69
C GLY A 194 -18.06 -16.43 10.93
N GLY A 195 -17.20 -15.46 10.67
CA GLY A 195 -15.81 -15.68 10.30
C GLY A 195 -14.96 -16.06 11.51
N LYS A 196 -13.74 -16.51 11.22
CA LYS A 196 -12.73 -16.90 12.20
C LYS A 196 -11.68 -15.80 12.36
N THR A 197 -11.01 -15.81 13.51
CA THR A 197 -9.71 -15.16 13.66
C THR A 197 -8.65 -16.18 14.02
N TYR A 198 -7.52 -16.07 13.34
CA TYR A 198 -6.33 -16.89 13.52
C TYR A 198 -5.42 -16.21 14.54
N LEU A 199 -5.34 -16.78 15.74
CA LEU A 199 -4.54 -16.29 16.85
C LEU A 199 -3.15 -16.95 16.77
N LYS A 200 -2.12 -16.12 16.67
CA LYS A 200 -0.71 -16.55 16.70
C LYS A 200 0.01 -15.79 17.80
N GLY A 201 -0.21 -16.25 19.03
CA GLY A 201 0.46 -15.74 20.20
C GLY A 201 1.93 -16.16 20.25
N HIS A 202 2.76 -15.34 20.88
CA HIS A 202 4.16 -15.65 21.15
C HIS A 202 4.38 -15.77 22.65
N VAL A 203 4.97 -16.87 23.08
CA VAL A 203 5.37 -17.12 24.48
C VAL A 203 6.85 -17.48 24.46
N LYS A 204 7.68 -16.68 25.12
CA LYS A 204 9.12 -16.90 25.26
C LYS A 204 9.50 -17.08 26.73
N THR A 205 10.38 -18.02 27.04
CA THR A 205 10.79 -18.35 28.41
C THR A 205 12.28 -18.64 28.51
N LEU A 206 12.90 -18.29 29.64
CA LEU A 206 14.32 -18.55 29.91
C LEU A 206 14.65 -20.02 30.17
N LYS A 207 13.69 -20.78 30.74
CA LYS A 207 13.81 -22.22 30.99
C LYS A 207 12.63 -22.92 30.29
N LYS A 208 12.88 -24.02 29.57
CA LYS A 208 11.83 -24.72 28.81
C LYS A 208 10.64 -25.17 29.68
N ASP A 209 10.89 -25.53 30.94
CA ASP A 209 9.85 -25.96 31.89
C ASP A 209 9.01 -24.79 32.45
N ALA A 210 9.44 -23.54 32.24
CA ALA A 210 8.71 -22.34 32.67
C ALA A 210 7.59 -21.93 31.70
N ALA A 211 7.50 -22.54 30.51
CA ALA A 211 6.44 -22.28 29.53
C ALA A 211 5.13 -23.04 29.82
N ALA A 212 5.02 -23.69 30.99
CA ALA A 212 3.81 -24.40 31.37
C ALA A 212 2.59 -23.46 31.47
N ASN A 213 1.41 -23.98 31.13
CA ASN A 213 0.09 -23.36 31.31
C ASN A 213 -0.21 -22.15 30.40
N VAL A 214 -0.02 -22.32 29.09
CA VAL A 214 -0.56 -21.38 28.11
C VAL A 214 -2.10 -21.44 28.14
N GLN A 215 -2.76 -20.28 28.14
CA GLN A 215 -4.22 -20.21 28.14
C GLN A 215 -4.72 -18.94 27.44
N TRP A 216 -5.59 -19.12 26.45
CA TRP A 216 -6.46 -18.10 25.90
C TRP A 216 -7.76 -17.98 26.70
N SER A 217 -8.22 -16.76 26.92
CA SER A 217 -9.47 -16.49 27.63
C SER A 217 -10.15 -15.22 27.13
N LYS A 218 -11.47 -15.16 27.27
CA LYS A 218 -12.25 -13.93 27.08
C LYS A 218 -12.21 -13.11 28.37
N VAL A 219 -11.66 -11.91 28.31
CA VAL A 219 -11.69 -10.94 29.42
C VAL A 219 -13.02 -10.19 29.44
N SER A 220 -13.46 -9.71 28.28
CA SER A 220 -14.73 -8.99 28.11
C SER A 220 -15.29 -9.19 26.71
N GLY A 221 -16.58 -8.91 26.54
CA GLY A 221 -17.28 -8.92 25.26
C GLY A 221 -18.71 -9.45 25.37
N PRO A 222 -19.61 -9.05 24.45
CA PRO A 222 -21.06 -9.25 24.59
C PRO A 222 -21.52 -10.70 24.35
N GLY A 223 -20.74 -11.51 23.63
CA GLY A 223 -21.08 -12.89 23.29
C GLY A 223 -20.08 -13.92 23.85
N GLN A 224 -20.26 -15.17 23.44
CA GLN A 224 -19.31 -16.25 23.71
C GLN A 224 -18.15 -16.21 22.72
N VAL A 225 -16.97 -16.62 23.19
CA VAL A 225 -15.77 -16.84 22.37
C VAL A 225 -15.44 -18.32 22.45
N THR A 226 -15.36 -18.99 21.31
CA THR A 226 -14.95 -20.40 21.22
C THR A 226 -13.55 -20.45 20.65
N PHE A 227 -12.63 -21.11 21.35
CA PHE A 227 -11.27 -21.38 20.89
C PHE A 227 -11.18 -22.85 20.46
N ASP A 228 -10.56 -23.13 19.32
CA ASP A 228 -10.32 -24.52 18.87
C ASP A 228 -9.42 -25.27 19.87
N ASP A 229 -8.33 -24.63 20.30
CA ASP A 229 -7.49 -25.07 21.43
C ASP A 229 -7.07 -23.86 22.27
N ALA A 230 -7.76 -23.64 23.39
CA ALA A 230 -7.44 -22.54 24.28
C ALA A 230 -6.09 -22.70 24.99
N GLN A 231 -5.46 -23.89 24.99
CA GLN A 231 -4.18 -24.16 25.64
C GLN A 231 -2.99 -24.06 24.67
N SER A 232 -3.24 -23.82 23.39
CA SER A 232 -2.20 -23.55 22.40
C SER A 232 -2.00 -22.04 22.20
N PRO A 233 -0.75 -21.55 22.12
CA PRO A 233 -0.49 -20.15 21.75
C PRO A 233 -0.93 -19.86 20.29
N VAL A 234 -1.03 -20.89 19.45
CA VAL A 234 -1.54 -20.80 18.07
C VAL A 234 -2.87 -21.54 17.98
N THR A 235 -3.96 -20.81 17.84
CA THR A 235 -5.32 -21.36 17.81
C THR A 235 -6.22 -20.51 16.91
N VAL A 236 -7.43 -20.97 16.66
CA VAL A 236 -8.50 -20.21 16.03
C VAL A 236 -9.52 -19.80 17.09
N ALA A 237 -10.13 -18.63 16.93
CA ALA A 237 -11.27 -18.19 17.73
C ALA A 237 -12.46 -17.76 16.87
N SER A 238 -13.67 -17.96 17.40
CA SER A 238 -14.94 -17.54 16.81
C SER A 238 -15.85 -16.88 17.85
N PHE A 239 -16.82 -16.09 17.38
CA PHE A 239 -17.63 -15.20 18.22
C PHE A 239 -19.13 -15.38 17.97
N SER A 240 -19.95 -15.30 19.03
CA SER A 240 -21.40 -15.50 18.93
C SER A 240 -22.22 -14.22 18.74
N ALA A 241 -21.61 -13.03 18.90
CA ALA A 241 -22.33 -11.75 18.80
C ALA A 241 -21.40 -10.62 18.32
N VAL A 242 -21.99 -9.61 17.64
CA VAL A 242 -21.33 -8.35 17.27
C VAL A 242 -20.92 -7.57 18.52
N GLY A 243 -19.75 -6.92 18.46
CA GLY A 243 -19.25 -6.03 19.50
C GLY A 243 -17.75 -6.15 19.72
N VAL A 244 -17.23 -5.44 20.72
CA VAL A 244 -15.80 -5.42 21.05
C VAL A 244 -15.50 -6.46 22.11
N TYR A 245 -14.49 -7.29 21.85
CA TYR A 245 -13.99 -8.32 22.76
C TYR A 245 -12.56 -8.02 23.14
N VAL A 246 -12.19 -8.36 24.37
CA VAL A 246 -10.79 -8.42 24.81
C VAL A 246 -10.45 -9.88 25.07
N LEU A 247 -9.49 -10.41 24.32
CA LEU A 247 -8.96 -11.75 24.48
C LEU A 247 -7.60 -11.65 25.17
N ARG A 248 -7.33 -12.56 26.12
CA ARG A 248 -6.07 -12.60 26.86
C ARG A 248 -5.35 -13.91 26.60
N LEU A 249 -4.10 -13.82 26.18
CA LEU A 249 -3.14 -14.91 26.24
C LEU A 249 -2.38 -14.82 27.56
N SER A 250 -2.37 -15.89 28.34
CA SER A 250 -1.56 -16.04 29.54
C SER A 250 -0.56 -17.17 29.39
N ALA A 251 0.58 -17.09 30.08
CA ALA A 251 1.51 -18.21 30.24
C ALA A 251 2.25 -18.12 31.60
N GLY A 252 2.72 -19.25 32.09
CA GLY A 252 3.47 -19.36 33.34
C GLY A 252 2.60 -19.81 34.53
N ARG A 253 3.24 -19.91 35.69
CA ARG A 253 2.63 -20.31 36.97
C ARG A 253 2.76 -19.18 37.97
N GLU A 254 1.79 -19.03 38.86
CA GLU A 254 1.91 -18.08 39.98
C GLU A 254 3.15 -18.42 40.84
N PRO A 255 3.94 -17.41 41.28
CA PRO A 255 3.71 -15.96 41.14
C PRO A 255 4.27 -15.32 39.84
N LEU A 256 4.83 -16.12 38.92
CA LEU A 256 5.53 -15.66 37.70
C LEU A 256 4.67 -15.78 36.43
N ARG A 257 3.37 -15.48 36.54
CA ARG A 257 2.44 -15.51 35.41
C ARG A 257 2.51 -14.21 34.62
N ALA A 258 2.55 -14.30 33.29
CA ALA A 258 2.45 -13.15 32.39
C ALA A 258 1.24 -13.28 31.47
N SER A 259 0.76 -12.13 30.97
CA SER A 259 -0.32 -12.09 30.00
C SER A 259 -0.22 -10.90 29.06
N SER A 260 -0.82 -11.04 27.89
CA SER A 260 -1.02 -9.97 26.91
C SER A 260 -2.45 -10.03 26.39
N ASP A 261 -3.01 -8.85 26.14
CA ASP A 261 -4.37 -8.68 25.66
C ASP A 261 -4.39 -8.31 24.18
N LEU A 262 -5.46 -8.71 23.51
CA LEU A 262 -5.77 -8.45 22.12
C LEU A 262 -7.22 -7.97 22.03
N THR A 263 -7.46 -6.84 21.36
CA THR A 263 -8.81 -6.36 21.06
C THR A 263 -9.30 -6.94 19.73
N VAL A 264 -10.49 -7.55 19.75
CA VAL A 264 -11.17 -8.03 18.54
C VAL A 264 -12.51 -7.31 18.39
N LYS A 265 -12.66 -6.55 17.31
CA LYS A 265 -13.92 -5.90 16.93
C LYS A 265 -14.71 -6.85 16.03
N VAL A 266 -15.81 -7.40 16.52
CA VAL A 266 -16.70 -8.26 15.73
C VAL A 266 -17.77 -7.38 15.08
N GLU A 267 -17.80 -7.34 13.76
CA GLU A 267 -18.74 -6.56 12.95
C GLU A 267 -19.82 -7.44 12.32
N PRO A 268 -21.00 -6.88 11.98
CA PRO A 268 -22.01 -7.60 11.23
C PRO A 268 -21.47 -8.00 9.84
N ARG A 269 -22.07 -9.06 9.27
CA ARG A 269 -21.81 -9.44 7.88
C ARG A 269 -22.23 -8.33 6.93
N PRO A 270 -21.47 -8.07 5.85
CA PRO A 270 -22.03 -7.31 4.75
C PRO A 270 -23.30 -8.03 4.23
N PRO A 271 -24.24 -7.28 3.62
CA PRO A 271 -25.36 -7.88 2.90
C PRO A 271 -24.89 -8.95 1.92
N SER A 272 -25.67 -10.03 1.76
CA SER A 272 -25.32 -11.12 0.83
C SER A 272 -25.40 -10.69 -0.63
N ASP A 273 -26.20 -9.68 -0.92
CA ASP A 273 -26.30 -9.01 -2.19
C ASP A 273 -25.50 -7.70 -2.17
N HIS A 274 -24.82 -7.38 -3.27
CA HIS A 274 -23.97 -6.20 -3.39
C HIS A 274 -24.44 -5.31 -4.53
N LEU A 275 -24.01 -4.05 -4.51
CA LEU A 275 -24.21 -3.15 -5.64
C LEU A 275 -23.35 -3.59 -6.82
N THR A 276 -23.80 -3.26 -8.02
CA THR A 276 -22.99 -3.35 -9.23
C THR A 276 -22.39 -1.99 -9.56
N PRO A 277 -21.13 -1.96 -10.03
CA PRO A 277 -20.53 -0.72 -10.50
C PRO A 277 -21.23 -0.23 -11.76
N VAL A 278 -21.40 1.09 -11.90
CA VAL A 278 -21.79 1.69 -13.17
C VAL A 278 -20.55 1.77 -14.05
N GLN A 279 -20.40 0.84 -14.99
CA GLN A 279 -19.26 0.83 -15.90
C GLN A 279 -19.16 2.16 -16.64
N THR A 280 -17.94 2.65 -16.82
CA THR A 280 -17.71 3.89 -17.57
C THR A 280 -18.15 3.70 -19.02
N SER A 281 -19.12 4.50 -19.44
CA SER A 281 -19.62 4.66 -20.80
C SER A 281 -19.56 6.13 -21.20
N TYR A 282 -20.03 6.50 -22.39
CA TYR A 282 -20.11 7.90 -22.81
C TYR A 282 -20.77 8.80 -21.78
N TYR A 283 -20.12 9.92 -21.45
CA TYR A 283 -20.62 10.89 -20.46
C TYR A 283 -20.11 12.30 -20.76
N LYS A 284 -20.78 13.28 -20.16
CA LYS A 284 -20.40 14.70 -20.27
C LYS A 284 -20.13 15.31 -18.91
N LEU A 285 -19.16 16.22 -18.86
CA LEU A 285 -18.80 17.01 -17.68
C LEU A 285 -19.24 18.46 -17.87
N ASN A 286 -19.81 19.05 -16.82
CA ASN A 286 -20.38 20.40 -16.85
C ASN A 286 -19.81 21.33 -15.76
N SER A 287 -19.12 20.80 -14.73
CA SER A 287 -18.51 21.63 -13.68
C SER A 287 -17.13 22.14 -14.07
N ARG A 288 -16.78 23.36 -13.64
CA ARG A 288 -15.50 24.02 -13.98
C ARG A 288 -14.27 23.19 -13.64
N LEU A 289 -14.20 22.68 -12.41
CA LEU A 289 -13.07 21.87 -11.96
C LEU A 289 -12.89 20.66 -12.87
N TRP A 290 -13.89 19.79 -12.96
CA TRP A 290 -13.74 18.55 -13.72
C TRP A 290 -13.58 18.76 -15.23
N ASN A 291 -14.18 19.80 -15.82
CA ASN A 291 -13.93 20.14 -17.22
C ASN A 291 -12.46 20.54 -17.46
N ALA A 292 -11.91 21.43 -16.63
CA ALA A 292 -10.50 21.84 -16.76
C ALA A 292 -9.56 20.65 -16.57
N ARG A 293 -9.83 19.79 -15.58
CA ARG A 293 -9.00 18.62 -15.27
C ARG A 293 -9.09 17.53 -16.33
N ALA A 294 -10.29 17.25 -16.85
CA ALA A 294 -10.46 16.33 -17.97
C ALA A 294 -9.76 16.87 -19.23
N LYS A 295 -9.89 18.17 -19.54
CA LYS A 295 -9.18 18.79 -20.66
C LYS A 295 -7.65 18.66 -20.53
N ALA A 296 -7.08 18.97 -19.37
CA ALA A 296 -5.63 18.81 -19.14
C ALA A 296 -5.17 17.35 -19.37
N LEU A 297 -5.94 16.37 -18.92
CA LEU A 297 -5.61 14.96 -19.14
C LEU A 297 -5.74 14.56 -20.62
N ILE A 298 -6.85 14.93 -21.26
CA ILE A 298 -7.20 14.47 -22.61
C ILE A 298 -6.38 15.21 -23.67
N ALA A 299 -6.26 16.54 -23.58
CA ALA A 299 -5.59 17.34 -24.60
C ALA A 299 -4.06 17.40 -24.43
N HIS A 300 -3.53 17.16 -23.22
CA HIS A 300 -2.09 17.36 -22.94
C HIS A 300 -1.42 16.08 -22.44
N TRP A 301 -1.90 15.51 -21.34
CA TRP A 301 -1.17 14.42 -20.66
C TRP A 301 -1.19 13.08 -21.42
N ILE A 302 -2.37 12.61 -21.85
CA ILE A 302 -2.48 11.35 -22.59
C ILE A 302 -1.73 11.44 -23.94
N PRO A 303 -1.87 12.53 -24.74
CA PRO A 303 -1.05 12.73 -25.94
C PRO A 303 0.46 12.70 -25.68
N HIS A 304 0.92 13.27 -24.56
CA HIS A 304 2.33 13.19 -24.15
C HIS A 304 2.75 11.75 -23.82
N CYS A 305 1.92 10.99 -23.11
CA CYS A 305 2.18 9.57 -22.84
C CYS A 305 2.30 8.77 -24.14
N ILE A 306 1.41 9.00 -25.11
CA ILE A 306 1.46 8.39 -26.44
C ILE A 306 2.81 8.71 -27.12
N ASP A 307 3.24 9.97 -27.09
CA ASP A 307 4.49 10.38 -27.71
C ASP A 307 5.70 9.73 -27.04
N GLN A 308 5.74 9.66 -25.71
CA GLN A 308 6.84 8.97 -25.01
C GLN A 308 6.86 7.48 -25.34
N ILE A 309 5.71 6.80 -25.33
CA ILE A 309 5.63 5.35 -25.59
C ILE A 309 6.00 4.98 -27.03
N ASN A 310 5.77 5.88 -27.99
CA ASN A 310 6.18 5.71 -29.38
C ASN A 310 7.68 5.94 -29.62
N ARG A 311 8.41 6.54 -28.67
CA ARG A 311 9.84 6.80 -28.82
C ARG A 311 10.68 5.55 -28.63
N THR A 312 11.61 5.32 -29.55
CA THR A 312 12.59 4.22 -29.47
C THR A 312 13.91 4.61 -28.80
N ASN A 313 14.07 5.90 -28.47
CA ASN A 313 15.31 6.52 -27.99
C ASN A 313 15.21 7.09 -26.56
N LEU A 314 14.25 6.62 -25.76
CA LEU A 314 14.16 7.02 -24.35
C LEU A 314 15.44 6.63 -23.60
N THR A 315 15.95 7.55 -22.78
CA THR A 315 17.09 7.30 -21.88
C THR A 315 16.64 7.08 -20.43
N GLN A 316 15.44 7.54 -20.09
CA GLN A 316 14.79 7.34 -18.80
C GLN A 316 13.40 6.73 -19.03
N GLY A 317 13.06 5.66 -18.29
CA GLY A 317 11.79 4.96 -18.48
C GLY A 317 11.72 4.27 -19.84
N GLN A 318 12.78 3.54 -20.19
CA GLN A 318 12.87 2.78 -21.45
C GLN A 318 11.77 1.73 -21.57
N GLY A 319 11.45 1.38 -22.82
CA GLY A 319 10.37 0.48 -23.20
C GLY A 319 9.18 1.26 -23.77
N GLY A 320 8.22 0.54 -24.32
CA GLY A 320 7.08 1.14 -25.02
C GLY A 320 6.49 0.18 -26.03
N ILE A 321 5.90 0.74 -27.11
CA ILE A 321 5.27 -0.07 -28.15
C ILE A 321 6.29 -0.91 -28.95
N ASP A 322 7.56 -0.51 -28.96
CA ASP A 322 8.64 -1.20 -29.64
C ASP A 322 8.92 -2.60 -29.08
N ASN A 323 8.77 -2.79 -27.77
CA ASN A 323 8.86 -4.12 -27.15
C ASN A 323 7.86 -5.13 -27.76
N PHE A 324 6.64 -4.69 -28.08
CA PHE A 324 5.63 -5.54 -28.73
C PHE A 324 6.01 -5.84 -30.18
N ILE A 325 6.56 -4.85 -30.89
CA ILE A 325 7.06 -5.04 -32.26
C ILE A 325 8.17 -6.09 -32.30
N GLU A 326 9.15 -5.99 -31.38
CA GLU A 326 10.25 -6.95 -31.31
C GLU A 326 9.77 -8.35 -30.90
N ALA A 327 8.85 -8.45 -29.94
CA ALA A 327 8.24 -9.74 -29.58
C ALA A 327 7.49 -10.37 -30.76
N ALA A 328 6.74 -9.57 -31.53
CA ALA A 328 6.04 -10.05 -32.71
C ALA A 328 7.01 -10.56 -33.80
N LYS A 329 8.15 -9.89 -34.01
CA LYS A 329 9.21 -10.37 -34.92
C LYS A 329 9.77 -11.71 -34.45
N ALA A 330 10.07 -11.83 -33.15
CA ALA A 330 10.57 -13.07 -32.57
C ALA A 330 9.59 -14.25 -32.79
N LEU A 331 8.29 -14.03 -32.58
CA LEU A 331 7.25 -15.04 -32.81
C LEU A 331 7.10 -15.46 -34.27
N ARG A 332 7.49 -14.61 -35.23
CA ARG A 332 7.54 -14.95 -36.66
C ARG A 332 8.88 -15.55 -37.11
N GLY A 333 9.86 -15.68 -36.21
CA GLY A 333 11.21 -16.15 -36.54
C GLY A 333 12.05 -15.11 -37.30
N GLU A 334 11.69 -13.83 -37.23
CA GLU A 334 12.44 -12.73 -37.85
C GLU A 334 13.56 -12.22 -36.93
N PRO A 335 14.61 -11.58 -37.46
CA PRO A 335 15.60 -10.87 -36.65
C PRO A 335 14.94 -9.82 -35.75
N HIS A 336 15.22 -9.87 -34.45
CA HIS A 336 14.60 -9.03 -33.45
C HIS A 336 15.61 -8.47 -32.44
N GLY A 337 15.23 -7.37 -31.79
CA GLY A 337 15.92 -6.78 -30.66
C GLY A 337 15.56 -7.45 -29.33
N ARG A 338 16.21 -6.99 -28.26
CA ARG A 338 15.88 -7.38 -26.88
C ARG A 338 14.78 -6.49 -26.32
N HIS A 339 14.09 -6.99 -25.29
CA HIS A 339 13.21 -6.18 -24.46
C HIS A 339 13.96 -4.98 -23.86
N LYS A 340 13.34 -3.80 -23.90
CA LYS A 340 13.90 -2.56 -23.35
C LYS A 340 13.19 -2.14 -22.07
N GLY A 341 13.98 -1.64 -21.13
CA GLY A 341 13.50 -1.16 -19.85
C GLY A 341 13.16 -2.26 -18.85
N TYR A 342 12.33 -1.90 -17.87
CA TYR A 342 11.85 -2.85 -16.86
C TYR A 342 11.07 -3.99 -17.49
N VAL A 343 11.11 -5.17 -16.85
CA VAL A 343 10.37 -6.37 -17.27
C VAL A 343 8.87 -6.08 -17.44
N PHE A 344 8.31 -5.21 -16.59
CA PHE A 344 6.92 -4.74 -16.63
C PHE A 344 6.66 -3.56 -17.58
N ALA A 345 7.54 -3.29 -18.55
CA ALA A 345 7.39 -2.15 -19.47
C ALA A 345 6.11 -2.15 -20.30
N ASN A 346 5.49 -3.31 -20.49
CA ASN A 346 4.19 -3.41 -21.15
C ASN A 346 3.07 -2.75 -20.35
N ALA A 347 3.19 -2.65 -19.01
CA ALA A 347 2.13 -2.15 -18.15
C ALA A 347 1.75 -0.69 -18.45
N TRP A 348 2.71 0.22 -18.66
CA TRP A 348 2.38 1.61 -18.98
C TRP A 348 1.80 1.77 -20.39
N VAL A 349 2.04 0.82 -21.30
CA VAL A 349 1.35 0.77 -22.61
C VAL A 349 -0.11 0.38 -22.39
N HIS A 350 -0.39 -0.70 -21.66
CA HIS A 350 -1.75 -1.16 -21.39
C HIS A 350 -2.57 -0.13 -20.59
N GLN A 351 -1.99 0.49 -19.57
CA GLN A 351 -2.64 1.58 -18.83
C GLN A 351 -2.93 2.80 -19.71
N THR A 352 -2.06 3.11 -20.67
CA THR A 352 -2.30 4.20 -21.62
C THR A 352 -3.40 3.83 -22.61
N VAL A 353 -3.47 2.58 -23.08
CA VAL A 353 -4.60 2.07 -23.88
C VAL A 353 -5.92 2.20 -23.10
N GLU A 354 -5.93 1.81 -21.82
CA GLU A 354 -7.10 1.97 -20.96
C GLU A 354 -7.50 3.45 -20.81
N SER A 355 -6.52 4.32 -20.53
CA SER A 355 -6.73 5.77 -20.42
C SER A 355 -7.28 6.39 -21.70
N ILE A 356 -6.77 5.97 -22.86
CA ILE A 356 -7.27 6.37 -24.17
C ILE A 356 -8.74 5.94 -24.32
N CYS A 357 -9.06 4.69 -23.99
CA CYS A 357 -10.43 4.18 -24.13
C CYS A 357 -11.42 5.00 -23.29
N ILE A 358 -11.04 5.31 -22.05
CA ILE A 358 -11.86 6.13 -21.14
C ILE A 358 -11.96 7.58 -21.63
N ALA A 359 -10.85 8.19 -22.06
CA ALA A 359 -10.81 9.55 -22.59
C ALA A 359 -11.70 9.75 -23.83
N LEU A 360 -11.82 8.71 -24.67
CA LEU A 360 -12.68 8.72 -25.86
C LEU A 360 -14.17 8.63 -25.52
N MET A 361 -14.53 8.24 -24.29
CA MET A 361 -15.91 8.26 -23.80
C MET A 361 -16.31 9.61 -23.17
N VAL A 362 -15.38 10.55 -23.04
CA VAL A 362 -15.70 11.90 -22.55
C VAL A 362 -16.20 12.76 -23.71
N ASP A 363 -17.37 13.39 -23.55
CA ASP A 363 -17.89 14.36 -24.50
C ASP A 363 -16.93 15.55 -24.64
N ASN A 364 -16.48 15.83 -25.87
CA ASN A 364 -15.52 16.90 -26.15
C ASN A 364 -16.12 18.30 -26.13
N GLN A 365 -17.46 18.42 -26.12
CA GLN A 365 -18.20 19.67 -26.04
C GLN A 365 -17.81 20.70 -27.12
N GLY A 366 -17.30 20.23 -28.26
CA GLY A 366 -16.83 21.10 -29.34
C GLY A 366 -15.46 21.75 -29.09
N ASP A 367 -14.74 21.40 -28.01
CA ASP A 367 -13.40 21.94 -27.74
C ASP A 367 -12.38 21.43 -28.78
N PRO A 368 -11.75 22.31 -29.58
CA PRO A 368 -10.87 21.89 -30.67
C PRO A 368 -9.63 21.10 -30.23
N GLU A 369 -9.06 21.41 -29.06
CA GLU A 369 -7.89 20.69 -28.55
C GLU A 369 -8.27 19.27 -28.11
N VAL A 370 -9.40 19.14 -27.41
CA VAL A 370 -9.93 17.84 -26.98
C VAL A 370 -10.27 16.98 -28.19
N ILE A 371 -10.92 17.55 -29.21
CA ILE A 371 -11.23 16.86 -30.47
C ILE A 371 -9.94 16.37 -31.15
N ALA A 372 -8.94 17.25 -31.33
CA ALA A 372 -7.69 16.88 -31.98
C ALA A 372 -6.95 15.76 -31.22
N ALA A 373 -6.96 15.82 -29.88
CA ALA A 373 -6.36 14.80 -29.05
C ALA A 373 -7.13 13.47 -29.12
N GLN A 374 -8.47 13.50 -29.10
CA GLN A 374 -9.29 12.30 -29.27
C GLN A 374 -9.08 11.65 -30.66
N GLU A 375 -8.89 12.43 -31.73
CA GLU A 375 -8.53 11.86 -33.04
C GLU A 375 -7.15 11.19 -33.02
N LYS A 376 -6.14 11.83 -32.39
CA LYS A 376 -4.82 11.20 -32.15
C LYS A 376 -4.97 9.88 -31.39
N MET A 377 -5.81 9.85 -30.37
CA MET A 377 -6.08 8.67 -29.55
C MET A 377 -6.74 7.54 -30.35
N LYS A 378 -7.74 7.83 -31.18
CA LYS A 378 -8.35 6.84 -32.09
C LYS A 378 -7.32 6.25 -33.04
N ALA A 379 -6.52 7.10 -33.70
CA ALA A 379 -5.45 6.66 -34.58
C ALA A 379 -4.40 5.81 -33.84
N THR A 380 -4.12 6.15 -32.57
CA THR A 380 -3.20 5.38 -31.73
C THR A 380 -3.74 4.00 -31.41
N LEU A 381 -5.04 3.85 -31.09
CA LEU A 381 -5.63 2.52 -30.87
C LEU A 381 -5.55 1.65 -32.12
N GLU A 382 -5.86 2.19 -33.30
CA GLU A 382 -5.75 1.45 -34.56
C GLU A 382 -4.31 1.03 -34.90
N ASP A 383 -3.31 1.81 -34.48
CA ASP A 383 -1.90 1.46 -34.66
C ASP A 383 -1.39 0.46 -33.60
N TRP A 384 -1.73 0.67 -32.33
CA TRP A 384 -1.18 -0.10 -31.21
C TRP A 384 -1.84 -1.47 -31.04
N ILE A 385 -3.16 -1.58 -31.22
CA ILE A 385 -3.87 -2.85 -31.00
C ILE A 385 -3.27 -3.97 -31.87
N PRO A 386 -3.10 -3.81 -33.20
CA PRO A 386 -2.47 -4.86 -34.00
C PRO A 386 -1.05 -5.23 -33.55
N LYS A 387 -0.24 -4.27 -33.10
CA LYS A 387 1.12 -4.51 -32.60
C LYS A 387 1.12 -5.32 -31.30
N ILE A 388 0.22 -4.98 -30.38
CA ILE A 388 0.04 -5.71 -29.12
C ILE A 388 -0.42 -7.15 -29.42
N LEU A 389 -1.42 -7.32 -30.28
CA LEU A 389 -1.95 -8.64 -30.63
C LEU A 389 -0.94 -9.52 -31.37
N ALA A 390 -0.09 -8.92 -32.22
CA ALA A 390 0.97 -9.65 -32.92
C ALA A 390 2.06 -10.18 -31.97
N ALA A 391 2.14 -9.67 -30.73
CA ALA A 391 3.04 -10.15 -29.69
C ALA A 391 2.41 -11.20 -28.77
N GLN A 392 1.12 -11.53 -28.95
CA GLN A 392 0.46 -12.59 -28.19
C GLN A 392 0.88 -13.96 -28.72
N GLU A 393 1.35 -14.83 -27.83
CA GLU A 393 1.78 -16.19 -28.19
C GLU A 393 0.59 -17.07 -28.62
N PRO A 394 0.81 -18.15 -29.39
CA PRO A 394 -0.27 -18.99 -29.92
C PRO A 394 -1.23 -19.56 -28.88
N ASP A 395 -0.75 -19.81 -27.65
CA ASP A 395 -1.55 -20.31 -26.54
C ASP A 395 -2.28 -19.22 -25.75
N GLY A 396 -2.06 -17.94 -26.07
CA GLY A 396 -2.71 -16.79 -25.44
C GLY A 396 -1.81 -15.98 -24.50
N TYR A 397 -0.62 -16.48 -24.17
CA TYR A 397 0.31 -15.77 -23.29
C TYR A 397 0.78 -14.44 -23.90
N LEU A 398 0.94 -13.40 -23.08
CA LEU A 398 1.35 -12.07 -23.52
C LEU A 398 2.26 -11.41 -22.48
N HIS A 399 3.57 -11.42 -22.72
CA HIS A 399 4.55 -10.68 -21.93
C HIS A 399 5.86 -10.54 -22.70
N THR A 400 6.17 -9.35 -23.23
CA THR A 400 7.25 -9.20 -24.22
C THR A 400 8.63 -9.56 -23.65
N ALA A 401 8.89 -9.30 -22.36
CA ALA A 401 10.17 -9.67 -21.75
C ALA A 401 10.39 -11.19 -21.74
N TYR A 402 9.34 -11.98 -21.49
CA TYR A 402 9.41 -13.45 -21.49
C TYR A 402 9.45 -14.01 -22.91
N THR A 403 8.72 -13.41 -23.85
CA THR A 403 8.75 -13.81 -25.26
C THR A 403 10.13 -13.56 -25.88
N LEU A 404 10.81 -12.48 -25.47
CA LEU A 404 12.14 -12.10 -25.93
C LEU A 404 13.30 -12.64 -25.07
N ALA A 405 13.01 -13.34 -23.97
CA ALA A 405 14.02 -13.82 -23.05
C ALA A 405 14.82 -15.00 -23.62
N ASP A 406 16.10 -15.06 -23.23
CA ASP A 406 16.91 -16.26 -23.40
C ASP A 406 16.39 -17.37 -22.47
N ARG A 407 15.93 -18.48 -23.05
CA ARG A 407 15.39 -19.63 -22.30
C ARG A 407 16.44 -20.34 -21.45
N ALA A 408 17.73 -20.13 -21.69
CA ALA A 408 18.77 -20.60 -20.78
C ALA A 408 18.74 -19.85 -19.43
N GLN A 409 18.27 -18.60 -19.42
CA GLN A 409 18.16 -17.78 -18.22
C GLN A 409 16.76 -17.82 -17.63
N TRP A 410 15.73 -17.83 -18.48
CA TRP A 410 14.31 -17.79 -18.12
C TRP A 410 13.62 -19.07 -18.63
N PRO A 411 13.87 -20.22 -17.97
CA PRO A 411 13.56 -21.54 -18.51
C PRO A 411 12.06 -21.85 -18.54
N GLU A 412 11.26 -21.22 -17.69
CA GLU A 412 9.82 -21.48 -17.57
C GLU A 412 9.04 -20.19 -17.26
N ARG A 413 7.77 -20.17 -17.70
CA ARG A 413 6.78 -19.18 -17.27
C ARG A 413 6.30 -19.48 -15.85
N TRP A 414 5.81 -18.47 -15.15
CA TRP A 414 5.30 -18.57 -13.78
C TRP A 414 6.32 -19.23 -12.84
N SER A 415 7.61 -18.89 -12.96
CA SER A 415 8.62 -19.51 -12.09
C SER A 415 8.52 -18.94 -10.67
N PRO A 416 8.53 -19.78 -9.61
CA PRO A 416 8.57 -19.29 -8.23
C PRO A 416 9.78 -18.38 -7.94
N ASN A 417 10.92 -18.61 -8.62
CA ASN A 417 12.13 -17.79 -8.47
C ASN A 417 12.03 -16.42 -9.15
N HIS A 418 11.09 -16.28 -10.09
CA HIS A 418 10.92 -15.10 -10.94
C HIS A 418 9.55 -14.43 -10.72
N ARG A 419 8.93 -14.62 -9.55
CA ARG A 419 7.68 -13.93 -9.17
C ARG A 419 7.80 -12.40 -9.27
N GLY A 420 9.02 -11.87 -9.11
CA GLY A 420 9.30 -10.44 -9.28
C GLY A 420 9.30 -9.95 -10.72
N ASP A 421 9.06 -10.79 -11.73
CA ASP A 421 9.10 -10.41 -13.14
C ASP A 421 7.76 -9.94 -13.72
N HIS A 422 6.72 -9.82 -12.88
CA HIS A 422 5.47 -9.10 -13.18
C HIS A 422 4.60 -9.72 -14.30
N GLU A 423 4.64 -11.04 -14.47
CA GLU A 423 3.84 -11.76 -15.48
C GLU A 423 2.33 -11.49 -15.34
N GLY A 424 1.81 -11.62 -14.12
CA GLY A 424 0.41 -11.36 -13.76
C GLY A 424 0.10 -9.87 -13.68
N TYR A 425 1.02 -9.05 -13.18
CA TYR A 425 0.86 -7.59 -13.16
C TYR A 425 0.61 -7.02 -14.56
N VAL A 426 1.43 -7.41 -15.55
CA VAL A 426 1.25 -6.99 -16.95
C VAL A 426 -0.03 -7.56 -17.54
N ALA A 427 -0.31 -8.85 -17.31
CA ALA A 427 -1.51 -9.53 -17.83
C ALA A 427 -2.79 -8.89 -17.31
N GLY A 428 -2.84 -8.50 -16.03
CA GLY A 428 -3.98 -7.85 -15.41
C GLY A 428 -4.31 -6.50 -16.06
N TYR A 429 -3.31 -5.64 -16.29
CA TYR A 429 -3.57 -4.38 -17.01
C TYR A 429 -4.04 -4.58 -18.44
N PHE A 430 -3.54 -5.60 -19.14
CA PHE A 430 -4.06 -5.92 -20.48
C PHE A 430 -5.55 -6.27 -20.42
N ILE A 431 -5.95 -7.11 -19.47
CA ILE A 431 -7.35 -7.47 -19.25
C ILE A 431 -8.21 -6.24 -18.92
N GLU A 432 -7.78 -5.38 -18.00
CA GLU A 432 -8.49 -4.15 -17.64
C GLU A 432 -8.66 -3.20 -18.85
N SER A 433 -7.61 -3.05 -19.67
CA SER A 433 -7.67 -2.27 -20.91
C SER A 433 -8.66 -2.84 -21.93
N ALA A 434 -8.77 -4.17 -22.02
CA ALA A 434 -9.67 -4.84 -22.95
C ALA A 434 -11.15 -4.64 -22.58
N ILE A 435 -11.48 -4.63 -21.27
CA ILE A 435 -12.82 -4.28 -20.79
C ILE A 435 -13.19 -2.88 -21.26
N ASN A 436 -12.32 -1.89 -21.02
CA ASN A 436 -12.61 -0.50 -21.37
C ASN A 436 -12.68 -0.25 -22.89
N HIS A 437 -11.90 -0.98 -23.69
CA HIS A 437 -12.01 -0.94 -25.15
C HIS A 437 -13.34 -1.52 -25.65
N PHE A 438 -13.80 -2.62 -25.06
CA PHE A 438 -15.11 -3.19 -25.37
C PHE A 438 -16.24 -2.20 -25.01
N MET A 439 -16.14 -1.55 -23.85
CA MET A 439 -17.09 -0.52 -23.42
C MET A 439 -17.12 0.68 -24.39
N LEU A 440 -15.95 1.21 -24.76
CA LEU A 440 -15.83 2.32 -25.73
C LEU A 440 -16.56 2.01 -27.04
N THR A 441 -16.39 0.80 -27.56
CA THR A 441 -16.94 0.42 -28.87
C THR A 441 -18.36 -0.14 -28.81
N GLY A 442 -18.96 -0.21 -27.62
CA GLY A 442 -20.26 -0.86 -27.40
C GLY A 442 -20.26 -2.33 -27.83
N GLY A 443 -19.12 -3.01 -27.64
CA GLY A 443 -18.91 -4.41 -28.02
C GLY A 443 -18.76 -4.68 -29.52
N LYS A 444 -18.70 -3.64 -30.36
CA LYS A 444 -18.55 -3.78 -31.82
C LYS A 444 -17.15 -4.21 -32.22
N ASP A 445 -16.13 -3.81 -31.48
CA ASP A 445 -14.77 -4.27 -31.68
C ASP A 445 -14.32 -5.18 -30.53
N ARG A 446 -14.12 -6.45 -30.88
CA ARG A 446 -13.78 -7.51 -29.95
C ARG A 446 -12.30 -7.87 -29.93
N ARG A 447 -11.46 -7.21 -30.74
CA ARG A 447 -10.02 -7.53 -30.88
C ARG A 447 -9.30 -7.73 -29.54
N LEU A 448 -9.41 -6.75 -28.64
CA LEU A 448 -8.81 -6.84 -27.31
C LEU A 448 -9.57 -7.77 -26.37
N TYR A 449 -10.90 -7.81 -26.41
CA TYR A 449 -11.71 -8.70 -25.56
C TYR A 449 -11.40 -10.17 -25.83
N ASP A 450 -11.40 -10.59 -27.10
CA ASP A 450 -11.15 -11.99 -27.46
C ASP A 450 -9.69 -12.37 -27.14
N ALA A 451 -8.74 -11.44 -27.28
CA ALA A 451 -7.35 -11.65 -26.88
C ALA A 451 -7.16 -11.73 -25.36
N ALA A 452 -7.84 -10.89 -24.58
CA ALA A 452 -7.85 -10.95 -23.12
C ALA A 452 -8.49 -12.26 -22.63
N LYS A 453 -9.56 -12.71 -23.28
CA LYS A 453 -10.15 -14.03 -23.04
C LYS A 453 -9.15 -15.14 -23.30
N LYS A 454 -8.45 -15.11 -24.43
CA LYS A 454 -7.40 -16.09 -24.75
C LYS A 454 -6.26 -16.10 -23.71
N LEU A 455 -5.86 -14.93 -23.22
CA LEU A 455 -4.90 -14.81 -22.13
C LEU A 455 -5.43 -15.41 -20.83
N ALA A 456 -6.66 -15.07 -20.43
CA ALA A 456 -7.27 -15.61 -19.22
C ALA A 456 -7.43 -17.15 -19.30
N ASP A 457 -7.81 -17.66 -20.47
CA ASP A 457 -7.90 -19.10 -20.75
C ASP A 457 -6.51 -19.78 -20.66
N CYS A 458 -5.46 -19.14 -21.18
CA CYS A 458 -4.06 -19.60 -21.02
C CYS A 458 -3.67 -19.73 -19.55
N TRP A 459 -4.00 -18.72 -18.75
CA TRP A 459 -3.72 -18.73 -17.31
C TRP A 459 -4.51 -19.81 -16.58
N VAL A 460 -5.81 -19.94 -16.84
CA VAL A 460 -6.65 -21.02 -16.29
C VAL A 460 -6.14 -22.39 -16.71
N ALA A 461 -5.61 -22.54 -17.93
CA ALA A 461 -5.10 -23.81 -18.42
C ALA A 461 -3.86 -24.29 -17.63
N ASN A 462 -3.02 -23.37 -17.14
CA ASN A 462 -1.72 -23.66 -16.54
C ASN A 462 -1.67 -23.54 -15.01
N LEU A 463 -2.51 -22.68 -14.42
CA LEU A 463 -2.54 -22.40 -12.98
C LEU A 463 -3.89 -22.83 -12.38
N GLY A 464 -3.87 -23.27 -11.12
CA GLY A 464 -5.07 -23.70 -10.40
C GLY A 464 -4.91 -25.02 -9.64
N PRO A 465 -5.97 -25.51 -8.98
CA PRO A 465 -5.95 -26.78 -8.26
C PRO A 465 -5.56 -27.95 -9.19
N GLY A 466 -4.59 -28.78 -8.75
CA GLY A 466 -4.04 -29.88 -9.55
C GLY A 466 -3.10 -29.44 -10.69
N LYS A 467 -2.78 -28.13 -10.76
CA LYS A 467 -1.85 -27.52 -11.71
C LYS A 467 -0.72 -26.81 -10.94
N LYS A 468 -0.02 -25.86 -11.57
CA LYS A 468 1.07 -25.13 -10.92
C LYS A 468 0.50 -24.17 -9.86
N GLU A 469 1.02 -24.28 -8.63
CA GLU A 469 0.76 -23.34 -7.55
C GLU A 469 1.66 -22.11 -7.74
N TRP A 470 1.08 -20.94 -7.98
CA TRP A 470 1.83 -19.73 -8.25
C TRP A 470 1.02 -18.48 -7.90
N PHE A 471 1.73 -17.40 -7.59
CA PHE A 471 1.20 -16.05 -7.40
C PHE A 471 2.27 -15.04 -7.86
N ASP A 472 1.85 -13.85 -8.27
CA ASP A 472 2.76 -12.77 -8.70
C ASP A 472 3.36 -12.04 -7.49
N GLY A 473 4.62 -11.60 -7.62
CA GLY A 473 5.26 -10.70 -6.67
C GLY A 473 4.70 -9.28 -6.70
N HIS A 474 3.87 -8.92 -7.68
CA HIS A 474 3.07 -7.69 -7.71
C HIS A 474 1.63 -7.98 -8.13
N GLN A 475 0.70 -7.84 -7.19
CA GLN A 475 -0.74 -8.05 -7.35
C GLN A 475 -1.33 -7.12 -8.40
N GLU A 476 -2.31 -7.60 -9.16
CA GLU A 476 -3.18 -6.85 -10.10
C GLU A 476 -4.07 -7.87 -10.83
N MET A 477 -3.48 -9.00 -11.21
CA MET A 477 -4.13 -10.08 -11.94
C MET A 477 -5.38 -10.59 -11.24
N GLU A 478 -5.34 -10.70 -9.91
CA GLU A 478 -6.45 -11.24 -9.11
C GLU A 478 -7.70 -10.36 -9.23
N GLN A 479 -7.57 -9.03 -9.13
CA GLN A 479 -8.72 -8.14 -9.33
C GLN A 479 -9.17 -8.09 -10.80
N ALA A 480 -8.23 -8.10 -11.74
CA ALA A 480 -8.54 -8.09 -13.16
C ALA A 480 -9.33 -9.35 -13.57
N LEU A 481 -8.96 -10.52 -13.06
CA LEU A 481 -9.66 -11.79 -13.32
C LEU A 481 -11.06 -11.81 -12.70
N VAL A 482 -11.28 -11.25 -11.51
CA VAL A 482 -12.64 -11.15 -10.95
C VAL A 482 -13.49 -10.20 -11.79
N ARG A 483 -12.98 -9.00 -12.08
CA ARG A 483 -13.71 -8.01 -12.89
C ARG A 483 -14.02 -8.55 -14.28
N PHE A 484 -13.05 -9.19 -14.93
CA PHE A 484 -13.23 -9.79 -16.25
C PHE A 484 -14.15 -11.01 -16.21
N GLY A 485 -14.09 -11.85 -15.18
CA GLY A 485 -15.03 -12.95 -14.99
C GLY A 485 -16.48 -12.48 -14.90
N ARG A 486 -16.75 -11.44 -14.09
CA ARG A 486 -18.06 -10.79 -14.03
C ARG A 486 -18.48 -10.25 -15.41
N PHE A 487 -17.56 -9.59 -16.09
CA PHE A 487 -17.81 -9.00 -17.41
C PHE A 487 -18.11 -10.05 -18.48
N VAL A 488 -17.37 -11.16 -18.50
CA VAL A 488 -17.62 -12.30 -19.41
C VAL A 488 -18.96 -12.95 -19.09
N ASN A 489 -19.32 -13.07 -17.81
CA ASN A 489 -20.65 -13.55 -17.42
C ASN A 489 -21.77 -12.63 -17.90
N GLU A 490 -21.57 -11.31 -17.87
CA GLU A 490 -22.52 -10.32 -18.41
C GLU A 490 -22.62 -10.38 -19.94
N VAL A 491 -21.48 -10.44 -20.64
CA VAL A 491 -21.41 -10.39 -22.11
C VAL A 491 -21.80 -11.71 -22.78
N GLU A 492 -21.41 -12.85 -22.20
CA GLU A 492 -21.58 -14.16 -22.82
C GLU A 492 -22.58 -15.10 -22.11
N GLY A 493 -22.93 -14.80 -20.86
CA GLY A 493 -23.79 -15.65 -20.03
C GLY A 493 -23.20 -17.02 -19.68
N ASN A 494 -24.05 -17.91 -19.17
CA ASN A 494 -23.73 -19.32 -18.89
C ASN A 494 -22.48 -19.54 -18.00
N ASN A 495 -22.19 -18.62 -17.08
CA ASN A 495 -21.10 -18.74 -16.10
C ASN A 495 -19.71 -18.96 -16.74
N ARG A 496 -19.49 -18.45 -17.96
CA ARG A 496 -18.23 -18.62 -18.70
C ARG A 496 -17.03 -17.92 -18.05
N GLY A 497 -17.28 -16.92 -17.22
CA GLY A 497 -16.26 -16.19 -16.45
C GLY A 497 -15.91 -16.82 -15.10
N ASP A 498 -16.66 -17.82 -14.62
CA ASP A 498 -16.47 -18.40 -13.28
C ASP A 498 -15.07 -19.02 -13.10
N ALA A 499 -14.48 -19.55 -14.16
CA ALA A 499 -13.13 -20.09 -14.12
C ALA A 499 -12.09 -19.01 -13.81
N TYR A 500 -12.30 -17.77 -14.26
CA TYR A 500 -11.41 -16.63 -13.99
C TYR A 500 -11.53 -16.18 -12.53
N ILE A 501 -12.76 -16.10 -12.01
CA ILE A 501 -13.02 -15.77 -10.60
C ILE A 501 -12.40 -16.85 -9.67
N LYS A 502 -12.55 -18.13 -10.03
CA LYS A 502 -11.93 -19.25 -9.29
C LYS A 502 -10.40 -19.17 -9.32
N LEU A 503 -9.82 -18.82 -10.48
CA LEU A 503 -8.38 -18.63 -10.57
C LEU A 503 -7.92 -17.45 -9.71
N ALA A 504 -8.62 -16.31 -9.73
CA ALA A 504 -8.29 -15.17 -8.88
C ALA A 504 -8.22 -15.55 -7.39
N LYS A 505 -9.23 -16.28 -6.90
CA LYS A 505 -9.21 -16.81 -5.53
C LYS A 505 -8.01 -17.73 -5.30
N PHE A 506 -7.73 -18.65 -6.24
CA PHE A 506 -6.60 -19.56 -6.12
C PHE A 506 -5.27 -18.81 -5.99
N LEU A 507 -5.03 -17.79 -6.83
CA LEU A 507 -3.80 -16.97 -6.76
C LEU A 507 -3.64 -16.30 -5.38
N LEU A 508 -4.73 -15.80 -4.78
CA LEU A 508 -4.72 -15.26 -3.42
C LEU A 508 -4.47 -16.32 -2.35
N ASP A 509 -5.13 -17.49 -2.44
CA ASP A 509 -4.95 -18.60 -1.47
C ASP A 509 -3.51 -19.17 -1.49
N CYS A 510 -2.82 -19.06 -2.63
CA CYS A 510 -1.43 -19.49 -2.79
C CYS A 510 -0.40 -18.54 -2.16
N ARG A 511 -0.81 -17.31 -1.80
CA ARG A 511 0.10 -16.26 -1.33
C ARG A 511 0.52 -16.51 0.12
N ARG A 512 1.71 -17.08 0.29
CA ARG A 512 2.35 -17.37 1.59
C ARG A 512 3.86 -17.58 1.44
N ASP A 513 4.55 -17.72 2.57
CA ASP A 513 5.97 -18.07 2.70
C ASP A 513 6.97 -17.09 2.06
N GLY A 514 6.55 -15.86 1.74
CA GLY A 514 7.42 -14.79 1.25
C GLY A 514 7.57 -13.65 2.26
N SER A 515 7.29 -12.41 1.86
CA SER A 515 7.65 -11.21 2.61
C SER A 515 6.48 -10.26 2.86
N GLU A 516 6.69 -9.26 3.74
CA GLU A 516 5.72 -8.18 3.89
C GLU A 516 5.67 -7.28 2.65
N TYR A 517 6.79 -7.12 1.94
CA TYR A 517 6.90 -6.24 0.77
C TYR A 517 5.85 -6.54 -0.31
N ASP A 518 5.61 -7.82 -0.58
CA ASP A 518 4.64 -8.36 -1.55
C ASP A 518 3.44 -9.06 -0.88
N GLN A 519 3.23 -8.78 0.42
CA GLN A 519 2.11 -9.29 1.22
C GLN A 519 1.97 -10.82 1.15
N SER A 520 3.10 -11.54 1.08
CA SER A 520 3.16 -13.01 1.05
C SER A 520 3.74 -13.62 2.33
N HIS A 521 4.06 -12.81 3.34
CA HIS A 521 4.48 -13.26 4.67
C HIS A 521 3.44 -14.13 5.41
N LEU A 522 2.16 -14.01 5.07
CA LEU A 522 1.05 -14.77 5.67
C LEU A 522 -0.02 -15.09 4.63
N PRO A 523 -0.79 -16.19 4.79
CA PRO A 523 -2.03 -16.38 4.04
C PRO A 523 -2.94 -15.15 4.15
N VAL A 524 -3.60 -14.78 3.06
CA VAL A 524 -4.35 -13.51 2.97
C VAL A 524 -5.46 -13.38 4.03
N GLN A 525 -6.08 -14.48 4.46
CA GLN A 525 -7.09 -14.53 5.52
C GLN A 525 -6.53 -14.26 6.93
N GLN A 526 -5.21 -14.28 7.08
CA GLN A 526 -4.51 -14.09 8.36
C GLN A 526 -3.78 -12.74 8.42
N GLN A 527 -3.94 -11.90 7.41
CA GLN A 527 -3.38 -10.55 7.37
C GLN A 527 -4.35 -9.58 8.04
N TYR A 528 -3.87 -8.89 9.09
CA TYR A 528 -4.70 -8.00 9.91
C TYR A 528 -4.27 -6.52 9.83
N GLU A 529 -3.11 -6.24 9.24
CA GLU A 529 -2.51 -4.91 9.14
C GLU A 529 -2.04 -4.63 7.71
N ALA A 530 -2.03 -3.36 7.31
CA ALA A 530 -1.47 -2.95 6.03
C ALA A 530 0.06 -2.84 6.13
N VAL A 531 0.79 -3.68 5.38
CA VAL A 531 2.26 -3.76 5.41
C VAL A 531 2.88 -3.79 4.01
N GLY A 532 4.18 -3.52 3.92
CA GLY A 532 4.94 -3.57 2.67
C GLY A 532 4.56 -2.50 1.65
N HIS A 533 4.84 -2.77 0.38
CA HIS A 533 4.67 -1.83 -0.72
C HIS A 533 3.21 -1.39 -0.91
N ALA A 534 2.94 -0.08 -0.96
CA ALA A 534 1.57 0.44 -0.85
C ALA A 534 0.66 0.09 -2.04
N VAL A 535 1.19 0.09 -3.28
CA VAL A 535 0.42 -0.29 -4.48
C VAL A 535 0.03 -1.79 -4.47
N ARG A 536 1.03 -2.67 -4.32
CA ARG A 536 0.83 -4.12 -4.16
C ARG A 536 -0.25 -4.45 -3.13
N ALA A 537 -0.10 -3.86 -1.95
CA ALA A 537 -1.06 -3.97 -0.86
C ALA A 537 -2.47 -3.51 -1.29
N ALA A 538 -2.62 -2.29 -1.82
CA ALA A 538 -3.93 -1.76 -2.22
C ALA A 538 -4.62 -2.62 -3.30
N TYR A 539 -3.87 -3.10 -4.30
CA TYR A 539 -4.39 -4.01 -5.32
C TYR A 539 -4.75 -5.39 -4.75
N SER A 540 -3.94 -5.91 -3.83
CA SER A 540 -4.24 -7.15 -3.09
C SER A 540 -5.53 -7.03 -2.30
N TYR A 541 -5.70 -5.95 -1.52
CA TYR A 541 -6.88 -5.75 -0.68
C TYR A 541 -8.14 -5.53 -1.53
N SER A 542 -7.97 -4.82 -2.64
CA SER A 542 -8.99 -4.68 -3.68
C SER A 542 -9.41 -6.04 -4.25
N ALA A 543 -8.47 -6.94 -4.56
CA ALA A 543 -8.78 -8.29 -5.04
C ALA A 543 -9.40 -9.19 -3.96
N MET A 544 -8.92 -9.08 -2.71
CA MET A 544 -9.49 -9.81 -1.57
C MET A 544 -10.94 -9.42 -1.31
N ALA A 545 -11.28 -8.13 -1.39
CA ALA A 545 -12.66 -7.67 -1.28
C ALA A 545 -13.53 -8.24 -2.40
N ASP A 546 -13.02 -8.27 -3.63
CA ASP A 546 -13.71 -8.88 -4.77
C ASP A 546 -14.00 -10.37 -4.54
N VAL A 547 -13.00 -11.14 -4.11
CA VAL A 547 -13.18 -12.56 -3.79
C VAL A 547 -14.15 -12.75 -2.62
N ALA A 548 -14.10 -11.90 -1.61
CA ALA A 548 -15.03 -11.96 -0.47
C ALA A 548 -16.49 -11.71 -0.92
N ILE A 549 -16.70 -10.78 -1.86
CA ILE A 549 -18.00 -10.52 -2.49
C ILE A 549 -18.46 -11.75 -3.28
N GLU A 550 -17.62 -12.28 -4.17
CA GLU A 550 -18.01 -13.38 -5.08
C GLU A 550 -18.26 -14.71 -4.37
N THR A 551 -17.53 -14.98 -3.29
CA THR A 551 -17.53 -16.30 -2.64
C THR A 551 -18.31 -16.34 -1.33
N GLY A 552 -18.61 -15.18 -0.74
CA GLY A 552 -19.18 -15.08 0.60
C GLY A 552 -18.24 -15.58 1.72
N ASP A 553 -16.94 -15.75 1.43
CA ASP A 553 -15.96 -16.25 2.39
C ASP A 553 -15.75 -15.23 3.53
N LEU A 554 -16.20 -15.60 4.74
CA LEU A 554 -16.20 -14.72 5.90
C LEU A 554 -14.81 -14.51 6.50
N ASP A 555 -13.84 -15.38 6.21
CA ASP A 555 -12.46 -15.22 6.67
C ASP A 555 -11.73 -14.19 5.79
N TYR A 556 -12.01 -14.17 4.48
CA TYR A 556 -11.62 -13.07 3.61
C TYR A 556 -12.22 -11.74 4.08
N TRP A 557 -13.52 -11.71 4.39
CA TRP A 557 -14.16 -10.50 4.93
C TRP A 557 -13.52 -10.04 6.24
N SER A 558 -13.17 -10.96 7.12
CA SER A 558 -12.51 -10.63 8.39
C SER A 558 -11.13 -10.00 8.16
N ALA A 559 -10.31 -10.58 7.28
CA ALA A 559 -9.02 -10.00 6.92
C ALA A 559 -9.17 -8.62 6.25
N VAL A 560 -10.04 -8.50 5.25
CA VAL A 560 -10.34 -7.25 4.55
C VAL A 560 -10.74 -6.14 5.53
N MET A 561 -11.67 -6.43 6.46
CA MET A 561 -12.14 -5.44 7.42
C MET A 561 -11.11 -5.11 8.50
N SER A 562 -10.23 -6.05 8.85
CA SER A 562 -9.11 -5.77 9.75
C SER A 562 -8.06 -4.86 9.09
N ILE A 563 -7.68 -5.18 7.86
CA ILE A 563 -6.75 -4.39 7.05
C ILE A 563 -7.31 -2.99 6.83
N TRP A 564 -8.59 -2.87 6.49
CA TRP A 564 -9.26 -1.58 6.32
C TRP A 564 -9.22 -0.76 7.62
N ASP A 565 -9.52 -1.37 8.79
CA ASP A 565 -9.46 -0.65 10.07
C ASP A 565 -8.04 -0.18 10.38
N ASN A 566 -7.03 -1.04 10.20
CA ASN A 566 -5.62 -0.65 10.39
C ASN A 566 -5.21 0.48 9.44
N LEU A 567 -5.48 0.33 8.14
CA LEU A 567 -5.13 1.31 7.12
C LEU A 567 -5.78 2.66 7.42
N VAL A 568 -7.11 2.72 7.56
CA VAL A 568 -7.86 3.97 7.72
C VAL A 568 -7.62 4.62 9.07
N ASN A 569 -7.47 3.85 10.14
CA ASN A 569 -7.38 4.41 11.50
C ASN A 569 -5.97 4.48 12.08
N ARG A 570 -4.94 4.07 11.32
CA ARG A 570 -3.53 4.08 11.77
C ARG A 570 -2.52 4.50 10.71
N LYS A 571 -2.82 4.36 9.41
CA LYS A 571 -1.84 4.53 8.31
C LYS A 571 -2.35 5.33 7.10
N TYR A 572 -3.39 6.13 7.26
CA TYR A 572 -4.04 6.93 6.21
C TYR A 572 -3.73 8.42 6.43
N TYR A 573 -3.19 9.09 5.41
CA TYR A 573 -2.88 10.51 5.50
C TYR A 573 -4.13 11.39 5.37
N VAL A 574 -4.10 12.59 5.93
CA VAL A 574 -5.23 13.54 5.88
C VAL A 574 -5.64 13.90 4.44
N THR A 575 -4.71 13.81 3.48
CA THR A 575 -4.94 14.01 2.04
C THR A 575 -5.52 12.78 1.32
N GLY A 576 -5.75 11.71 2.06
CA GLY A 576 -6.17 10.41 1.56
C GLY A 576 -5.09 9.57 0.85
N GLY A 577 -3.83 9.97 0.93
CA GLY A 577 -2.70 9.15 0.47
C GLY A 577 -2.34 8.02 1.44
N ILE A 578 -1.62 7.00 0.93
CA ILE A 578 -1.09 5.88 1.72
C ILE A 578 0.37 5.59 1.39
N GLY A 579 1.10 5.02 2.34
CA GLY A 579 2.52 4.72 2.21
C GLY A 579 3.41 5.85 2.74
N SER A 580 4.00 5.64 3.92
CA SER A 580 4.91 6.62 4.53
C SER A 580 6.27 6.65 3.84
N GLY A 581 6.65 5.57 3.12
CA GLY A 581 7.96 5.42 2.48
C GLY A 581 9.10 5.13 3.45
N GLU A 582 8.77 4.71 4.67
CA GLU A 582 9.78 4.19 5.62
C GLU A 582 10.16 2.75 5.33
N THR A 583 9.28 2.03 4.61
CA THR A 583 9.58 0.83 3.84
C THR A 583 9.72 1.19 2.36
N SER A 584 10.22 0.26 1.53
CA SER A 584 10.37 0.43 0.07
C SER A 584 9.03 0.77 -0.61
N GLU A 585 8.75 2.06 -0.74
CA GLU A 585 7.51 2.62 -1.33
C GLU A 585 6.23 2.24 -0.54
N GLY A 586 6.39 1.89 0.73
CA GLY A 586 5.36 1.16 1.48
C GLY A 586 4.88 1.82 2.76
N PHE A 587 4.13 1.04 3.53
CA PHE A 587 3.63 1.40 4.85
C PHE A 587 4.73 1.40 5.91
N GLY A 588 4.70 2.37 6.81
CA GLY A 588 5.44 2.33 8.06
C GLY A 588 4.63 1.64 9.18
N PRO A 589 5.14 1.66 10.43
CA PRO A 589 4.39 1.27 11.61
C PRO A 589 3.11 2.10 11.80
N ASP A 590 2.21 1.63 12.66
CA ASP A 590 1.01 2.38 13.05
C ASP A 590 1.37 3.79 13.53
N TYR A 591 0.60 4.79 13.08
CA TYR A 591 0.76 6.22 13.37
C TYR A 591 2.06 6.86 12.82
N SER A 592 2.87 6.11 12.07
CA SER A 592 4.09 6.63 11.43
C SER A 592 3.76 7.38 10.14
N LEU A 593 3.23 8.59 10.29
CA LEU A 593 2.72 9.43 9.20
C LEU A 593 3.58 10.69 9.04
N ARG A 594 4.87 10.53 8.70
CA ARG A 594 5.78 11.65 8.43
C ARG A 594 5.28 12.50 7.24
N ASN A 595 5.53 13.82 7.30
CA ASN A 595 5.02 14.76 6.30
C ASN A 595 5.78 14.71 4.96
N GLU A 596 7.03 14.24 4.95
CA GLU A 596 7.79 13.90 3.74
C GLU A 596 7.33 12.54 3.15
N ALA A 597 6.02 12.27 3.19
CA ALA A 597 5.39 11.01 2.84
C ALA A 597 5.71 10.53 1.42
N TYR A 598 5.66 9.22 1.22
CA TYR A 598 5.75 8.65 -0.12
C TYR A 598 4.47 8.90 -0.91
N CYS A 599 3.32 8.44 -0.38
CA CYS A 599 2.00 8.68 -0.96
C CYS A 599 2.01 8.57 -2.48
N GLU A 600 2.44 7.42 -3.01
CA GLU A 600 2.58 7.23 -4.45
C GLU A 600 1.24 7.47 -5.16
N SER A 601 1.25 8.13 -6.31
CA SER A 601 0.04 8.35 -7.11
C SER A 601 -0.67 7.04 -7.45
N CYS A 602 0.05 5.97 -7.81
CA CYS A 602 -0.55 4.64 -8.03
C CYS A 602 -1.22 4.06 -6.78
N SER A 603 -0.65 4.31 -5.59
CA SER A 603 -1.23 3.79 -4.34
C SER A 603 -2.56 4.46 -4.04
N SER A 604 -2.71 5.73 -4.43
CA SER A 604 -3.98 6.46 -4.36
C SER A 604 -5.02 5.88 -5.34
N CYS A 605 -4.61 5.51 -6.56
CA CYS A 605 -5.49 4.81 -7.50
C CYS A 605 -5.99 3.47 -6.92
N GLY A 606 -5.07 2.63 -6.43
CA GLY A 606 -5.41 1.34 -5.83
C GLY A 606 -6.30 1.46 -4.60
N LEU A 607 -6.09 2.49 -3.78
CA LEU A 607 -6.90 2.73 -2.59
C LEU A 607 -8.34 3.10 -2.95
N ILE A 608 -8.55 3.90 -4.01
CA ILE A 608 -9.88 4.22 -4.52
C ILE A 608 -10.59 2.94 -4.98
N PHE A 609 -9.89 2.02 -5.66
CA PHE A 609 -10.48 0.74 -6.07
C PHE A 609 -10.92 -0.10 -4.87
N PHE A 610 -10.06 -0.21 -3.85
CA PHE A 610 -10.36 -0.95 -2.63
C PHE A 610 -11.57 -0.36 -1.90
N GLN A 611 -11.59 0.97 -1.68
CA GLN A 611 -12.69 1.65 -1.01
C GLN A 611 -13.99 1.58 -1.82
N HIS A 612 -13.92 1.67 -3.15
CA HIS A 612 -15.10 1.51 -4.01
C HIS A 612 -15.71 0.10 -3.86
N LYS A 613 -14.90 -0.96 -3.82
CA LYS A 613 -15.40 -2.33 -3.61
C LYS A 613 -16.06 -2.51 -2.24
N LEU A 614 -15.53 -1.87 -1.20
CA LEU A 614 -16.19 -1.85 0.12
C LEU A 614 -17.51 -1.08 0.09
N ASN A 615 -17.60 0.03 -0.66
CA ASN A 615 -18.87 0.73 -0.88
C ASN A 615 -19.91 -0.19 -1.53
N LEU A 616 -19.52 -0.91 -2.60
CA LEU A 616 -20.42 -1.83 -3.30
C LEU A 616 -20.92 -2.95 -2.40
N ALA A 617 -20.06 -3.51 -1.55
CA ALA A 617 -20.41 -4.60 -0.65
C ALA A 617 -21.27 -4.15 0.54
N HIS A 618 -20.88 -3.07 1.22
CA HIS A 618 -21.51 -2.67 2.48
C HIS A 618 -22.68 -1.71 2.33
N ARG A 619 -22.80 -1.05 1.17
CA ARG A 619 -23.79 0.01 0.89
C ARG A 619 -23.68 1.15 1.89
N ASP A 620 -22.45 1.53 2.21
CA ASP A 620 -22.15 2.51 3.24
C ASP A 620 -21.36 3.68 2.64
N ALA A 621 -21.89 4.88 2.84
CA ALA A 621 -21.34 6.11 2.26
C ALA A 621 -19.95 6.43 2.78
N ARG A 622 -19.55 5.91 3.96
CA ARG A 622 -18.23 6.19 4.54
C ARG A 622 -17.09 5.80 3.60
N TYR A 623 -17.29 4.76 2.79
CA TYR A 623 -16.28 4.31 1.83
C TYR A 623 -16.21 5.26 0.63
N ALA A 624 -17.34 5.86 0.24
CA ALA A 624 -17.39 6.94 -0.75
C ALA A 624 -16.80 8.26 -0.24
N ASP A 625 -16.99 8.57 1.03
CA ASP A 625 -16.30 9.69 1.68
C ASP A 625 -14.78 9.52 1.65
N LEU A 626 -14.29 8.30 1.93
CA LEU A 626 -12.86 8.00 1.89
C LEU A 626 -12.26 8.12 0.48
N TYR A 627 -12.92 7.56 -0.54
CA TYR A 627 -12.37 7.68 -1.90
C TYR A 627 -12.56 9.08 -2.47
N GLU A 628 -13.58 9.85 -2.04
CA GLU A 628 -13.69 11.28 -2.36
C GLU A 628 -12.50 12.06 -1.79
N GLU A 629 -12.13 11.82 -0.52
CA GLU A 629 -10.97 12.47 0.11
C GLU A 629 -9.68 12.17 -0.67
N THR A 630 -9.43 10.90 -1.03
CA THR A 630 -8.26 10.51 -1.82
C THR A 630 -8.29 11.09 -3.24
N LEU A 631 -9.45 11.06 -3.91
CA LEU A 631 -9.63 11.54 -5.27
C LEU A 631 -9.39 13.04 -5.38
N TYR A 632 -10.04 13.85 -4.55
CA TYR A 632 -10.01 15.32 -4.62
C TYR A 632 -8.71 15.95 -4.09
N ASN A 633 -7.87 15.17 -3.39
CA ASN A 633 -6.62 15.65 -2.80
C ASN A 633 -5.40 14.95 -3.41
N ALA A 634 -5.02 13.77 -2.89
CA ALA A 634 -3.79 13.08 -3.28
C ALA A 634 -3.75 12.78 -4.79
N LEU A 635 -4.82 12.24 -5.35
CA LEU A 635 -4.83 11.86 -6.77
C LEU A 635 -5.02 13.06 -7.71
N LEU A 636 -5.94 13.99 -7.42
CA LEU A 636 -6.12 15.18 -8.25
C LEU A 636 -4.85 16.04 -8.29
N GLY A 637 -4.09 16.07 -7.18
CA GLY A 637 -2.81 16.78 -7.04
C GLY A 637 -1.61 16.06 -7.63
N ALA A 638 -1.78 14.81 -8.07
CA ALA A 638 -0.73 14.03 -8.69
C ALA A 638 -0.31 14.58 -10.06
N ILE A 639 -1.16 15.35 -10.73
CA ILE A 639 -0.84 15.98 -12.02
C ILE A 639 -0.99 17.50 -11.89
N ASP A 640 -0.10 18.27 -12.54
CA ASP A 640 -0.23 19.73 -12.55
C ASP A 640 -1.52 20.20 -13.25
N LEU A 641 -1.84 21.49 -13.09
CA LEU A 641 -3.08 22.06 -13.60
C LEU A 641 -3.16 22.03 -15.14
N GLU A 642 -2.01 22.11 -15.81
CA GLU A 642 -1.89 22.14 -17.28
C GLU A 642 -1.71 20.74 -17.92
N GLY A 643 -1.53 19.68 -17.13
CA GLY A 643 -1.32 18.32 -17.67
C GLY A 643 0.04 18.10 -18.33
N THR A 644 1.09 18.78 -17.85
CA THR A 644 2.45 18.73 -18.43
C THR A 644 3.46 18.00 -17.54
N THR A 645 3.17 17.88 -16.25
CA THR A 645 4.05 17.23 -15.26
C THR A 645 3.25 16.52 -14.19
N PHE A 646 3.82 15.48 -13.59
CA PHE A 646 3.20 14.70 -12.54
C PHE A 646 4.12 14.46 -11.34
N ASN A 647 3.53 14.18 -10.19
CA ASN A 647 4.17 13.72 -8.97
C ASN A 647 4.13 12.19 -8.94
N TYR A 648 5.29 11.56 -8.78
CA TYR A 648 5.33 10.14 -8.39
C TYR A 648 4.89 10.00 -6.93
N THR A 649 5.53 10.78 -6.06
CA THR A 649 5.23 10.86 -4.61
C THR A 649 4.43 12.11 -4.29
N ASN A 650 3.45 12.02 -3.37
CA ASN A 650 2.62 13.15 -2.94
C ASN A 650 2.83 13.50 -1.45
N PRO A 651 3.98 14.08 -1.08
CA PRO A 651 4.25 14.48 0.30
C PRO A 651 3.36 15.64 0.75
N LEU A 652 3.20 15.80 2.07
CA LEU A 652 2.43 16.88 2.72
C LEU A 652 3.29 18.11 3.02
N VAL A 653 4.59 18.01 2.77
CA VAL A 653 5.56 19.11 2.77
C VAL A 653 6.41 19.04 1.51
N ASP A 654 6.51 20.16 0.79
CA ASP A 654 7.18 20.25 -0.52
C ASP A 654 6.73 19.19 -1.53
N GLY A 655 7.39 19.07 -2.68
CA GLY A 655 7.14 18.01 -3.65
C GLY A 655 8.12 18.10 -4.82
N ARG A 656 7.94 17.22 -5.81
CA ARG A 656 8.69 17.27 -7.06
C ARG A 656 7.83 16.75 -8.20
N ARG A 657 7.57 17.62 -9.17
CA ARG A 657 6.95 17.25 -10.43
C ARG A 657 7.99 16.88 -11.48
N THR A 658 7.65 15.92 -12.33
CA THR A 658 8.48 15.47 -13.46
C THR A 658 7.66 15.32 -14.73
N ARG A 659 8.30 15.49 -15.89
CA ARG A 659 7.65 15.28 -17.21
C ARG A 659 7.56 13.79 -17.57
N TRP A 660 8.53 13.02 -17.12
CA TRP A 660 8.58 11.56 -17.27
C TRP A 660 9.36 10.96 -16.09
N HIS A 661 9.32 9.65 -15.92
CA HIS A 661 9.97 9.01 -14.79
C HIS A 661 10.69 7.73 -15.21
N ALA A 662 11.72 7.36 -14.44
CA ALA A 662 12.46 6.12 -14.67
C ALA A 662 11.54 4.89 -14.59
N CYS A 663 10.60 4.89 -13.65
CA CYS A 663 9.49 3.94 -13.55
C CYS A 663 8.17 4.69 -13.83
N PRO A 664 7.69 4.78 -15.08
CA PRO A 664 6.49 5.58 -15.39
C PRO A 664 5.18 4.84 -15.04
N CYS A 665 5.13 4.05 -13.97
CA CYS A 665 3.94 3.30 -13.56
C CYS A 665 2.70 4.19 -13.29
N CYS A 666 2.91 5.44 -12.88
CA CYS A 666 1.83 6.39 -12.58
C CYS A 666 1.22 7.02 -13.84
N VAL A 667 1.93 7.03 -14.98
CA VAL A 667 1.60 7.95 -16.09
C VAL A 667 0.26 7.62 -16.76
N GLY A 668 -0.03 6.33 -16.94
CA GLY A 668 -1.34 5.86 -17.40
C GLY A 668 -2.30 5.58 -16.25
N ASN A 669 -1.80 5.28 -15.04
CA ASN A 669 -2.65 4.95 -13.90
C ASN A 669 -3.45 6.16 -13.37
N ILE A 670 -2.87 7.37 -13.40
CA ILE A 670 -3.56 8.61 -13.02
C ILE A 670 -4.75 8.92 -13.94
N PRO A 671 -4.58 9.09 -15.28
CA PRO A 671 -5.69 9.43 -16.17
C PRO A 671 -6.79 8.38 -16.20
N ARG A 672 -6.48 7.07 -16.23
CA ARG A 672 -7.54 6.05 -16.20
C ARG A 672 -8.42 6.18 -14.96
N THR A 673 -7.82 6.48 -13.81
CA THR A 673 -8.57 6.56 -12.55
C THR A 673 -9.36 7.86 -12.48
N LEU A 674 -8.75 9.01 -12.79
CA LEU A 674 -9.43 10.31 -12.73
C LEU A 674 -10.58 10.45 -13.73
N LEU A 675 -10.52 9.76 -14.88
CA LEU A 675 -11.54 9.83 -15.92
C LEU A 675 -12.63 8.75 -15.79
N MET A 676 -12.50 7.77 -14.88
CA MET A 676 -13.57 6.79 -14.57
C MET A 676 -14.74 7.40 -13.75
N ILE A 677 -15.11 8.63 -14.05
CA ILE A 677 -16.08 9.43 -13.29
C ILE A 677 -17.43 8.71 -13.13
N PRO A 678 -18.05 8.08 -14.16
CA PRO A 678 -19.29 7.33 -13.95
C PRO A 678 -19.18 6.23 -12.90
N THR A 679 -18.05 5.50 -12.87
CA THR A 679 -17.80 4.39 -11.93
C THR A 679 -17.75 4.89 -10.49
N TRP A 680 -17.13 6.05 -10.24
CA TRP A 680 -17.01 6.60 -8.89
C TRP A 680 -18.28 7.34 -8.45
N THR A 681 -19.02 7.89 -9.40
CA THR A 681 -20.19 8.75 -9.14
C THR A 681 -21.43 7.94 -8.81
N TYR A 682 -21.64 6.79 -9.48
CA TYR A 682 -22.83 5.99 -9.28
C TYR A 682 -22.52 4.51 -9.04
N ALA A 683 -23.30 3.90 -8.16
CA ALA A 683 -23.46 2.46 -8.06
C ALA A 683 -24.96 2.13 -8.19
N LYS A 684 -25.30 0.88 -8.52
CA LYS A 684 -26.71 0.50 -8.70
C LYS A 684 -26.99 -0.92 -8.23
N ASP A 685 -28.27 -1.22 -8.08
CA ASP A 685 -28.78 -2.59 -8.10
C ASP A 685 -29.90 -2.69 -9.14
N GLN A 686 -30.78 -3.69 -9.04
CA GLN A 686 -31.89 -3.87 -9.99
C GLN A 686 -32.95 -2.75 -9.92
N SER A 687 -33.08 -2.05 -8.80
CA SER A 687 -34.15 -1.07 -8.53
C SER A 687 -33.69 0.15 -7.74
N SER A 688 -32.39 0.42 -7.70
CA SER A 688 -31.81 1.54 -6.94
C SER A 688 -30.60 2.15 -7.63
N ILE A 689 -30.40 3.46 -7.42
CA ILE A 689 -29.18 4.18 -7.79
C ILE A 689 -28.60 4.84 -6.53
N TYR A 690 -27.32 4.63 -6.31
CA TYR A 690 -26.53 5.28 -5.26
C TYR A 690 -25.75 6.42 -5.89
N VAL A 691 -25.99 7.64 -5.42
CA VAL A 691 -25.28 8.86 -5.84
C VAL A 691 -24.15 9.09 -4.85
N ASN A 692 -22.93 8.74 -5.27
CA ASN A 692 -21.76 8.75 -4.43
C ASN A 692 -20.89 9.99 -4.61
N LEU A 693 -20.77 10.59 -5.79
CA LEU A 693 -20.00 11.84 -5.97
C LEU A 693 -20.89 12.97 -6.46
N PHE A 694 -20.50 14.19 -6.07
CA PHE A 694 -21.15 15.42 -6.50
C PHE A 694 -20.23 16.18 -7.46
N LEU A 695 -20.62 16.23 -8.72
CA LEU A 695 -19.91 16.96 -9.75
C LEU A 695 -20.82 17.22 -10.95
N GLY A 696 -20.68 18.38 -11.57
CA GLY A 696 -21.47 18.75 -12.74
C GLY A 696 -21.24 17.75 -13.87
N SER A 697 -22.27 16.99 -14.24
CA SER A 697 -22.17 15.87 -15.18
C SER A 697 -23.50 15.48 -15.80
N GLU A 698 -23.44 14.78 -16.93
CA GLU A 698 -24.56 14.05 -17.53
C GLU A 698 -24.10 12.61 -17.77
N ILE A 699 -24.68 11.67 -17.02
CA ILE A 699 -24.27 10.26 -17.01
C ILE A 699 -25.53 9.39 -17.08
N THR A 700 -25.51 8.37 -17.95
CA THR A 700 -26.59 7.37 -18.02
C THR A 700 -26.27 6.19 -17.12
N VAL A 701 -27.17 5.88 -16.20
CA VAL A 701 -27.14 4.66 -15.38
C VAL A 701 -28.04 3.63 -16.05
N PRO A 702 -27.48 2.52 -16.59
CA PRO A 702 -28.25 1.60 -17.40
C PRO A 702 -29.06 0.61 -16.55
N ASN A 703 -30.19 0.14 -17.09
CA ASN A 703 -30.96 -0.98 -16.56
C ASN A 703 -31.28 -0.87 -15.06
N VAL A 704 -31.96 0.20 -14.65
CA VAL A 704 -32.51 0.40 -13.29
C VAL A 704 -34.02 0.30 -13.39
N ALA A 705 -34.64 -0.64 -12.67
CA ALA A 705 -36.06 -0.94 -12.75
C ALA A 705 -36.57 -1.13 -14.20
N GLY A 706 -35.72 -1.73 -15.06
CA GLY A 706 -36.06 -1.99 -16.47
C GLY A 706 -35.97 -0.78 -17.41
N THR A 707 -35.39 0.34 -16.98
CA THR A 707 -35.13 1.52 -17.82
C THR A 707 -33.71 2.05 -17.63
N ASP A 708 -33.18 2.70 -18.66
CA ASP A 708 -31.99 3.54 -18.51
C ASP A 708 -32.39 4.86 -17.86
N VAL A 709 -31.51 5.43 -17.04
CA VAL A 709 -31.75 6.66 -16.30
C VAL A 709 -30.61 7.65 -16.56
N ARG A 710 -30.89 8.74 -17.27
CA ARG A 710 -29.94 9.83 -17.46
C ARG A 710 -29.96 10.76 -16.25
N MET A 711 -28.89 10.73 -15.47
CA MET A 711 -28.66 11.56 -14.30
C MET A 711 -27.90 12.82 -14.73
N VAL A 712 -28.50 13.99 -14.48
CA VAL A 712 -27.87 15.29 -14.77
C VAL A 712 -27.61 16.01 -13.45
N GLN A 713 -26.35 16.18 -13.09
CA GLN A 713 -25.96 17.00 -11.95
C GLN A 713 -25.52 18.39 -12.42
N LYS A 714 -26.03 19.43 -11.78
CA LYS A 714 -25.57 20.81 -11.91
C LYS A 714 -25.11 21.30 -10.54
N THR A 715 -23.81 21.53 -10.41
CA THR A 715 -23.17 21.96 -9.16
C THR A 715 -21.78 22.54 -9.43
N GLU A 716 -21.33 23.46 -8.57
CA GLU A 716 -19.94 23.92 -8.50
C GLU A 716 -19.18 23.26 -7.34
N TYR A 717 -19.71 22.20 -6.74
CA TYR A 717 -18.98 21.36 -5.80
C TYR A 717 -17.62 20.95 -6.41
N PRO A 718 -16.50 21.17 -5.71
CA PRO A 718 -16.36 21.32 -4.24
C PRO A 718 -16.29 22.78 -3.73
N TRP A 719 -16.66 23.78 -4.53
CA TRP A 719 -16.54 25.21 -4.15
C TRP A 719 -17.70 25.71 -3.30
N ASP A 720 -18.89 25.17 -3.53
CA ASP A 720 -20.07 25.35 -2.69
C ASP A 720 -20.79 24.02 -2.52
N GLY A 721 -21.84 24.03 -1.67
CA GLY A 721 -22.62 22.84 -1.34
C GLY A 721 -23.88 22.67 -2.17
N VAL A 722 -24.17 23.53 -3.15
CA VAL A 722 -25.43 23.49 -3.89
C VAL A 722 -25.35 22.44 -5.00
N VAL A 723 -26.23 21.44 -4.95
CA VAL A 723 -26.31 20.37 -5.93
C VAL A 723 -27.74 20.25 -6.44
N VAL A 724 -27.91 20.30 -7.76
CA VAL A 724 -29.18 20.02 -8.42
C VAL A 724 -29.03 18.77 -9.27
N ILE A 725 -29.85 17.75 -9.00
CA ILE A 725 -29.86 16.47 -9.70
C ILE A 725 -31.19 16.34 -10.44
N THR A 726 -31.16 16.32 -11.77
CA THR A 726 -32.32 16.01 -12.60
C THR A 726 -32.27 14.54 -13.02
N VAL A 727 -33.36 13.83 -12.74
CA VAL A 727 -33.52 12.38 -12.96
C VAL A 727 -34.34 12.19 -14.23
N ASN A 728 -33.77 11.49 -15.22
CA ASN A 728 -34.41 11.33 -16.53
C ASN A 728 -34.48 9.86 -16.94
N PRO A 729 -35.41 9.07 -16.37
CA PRO A 729 -35.63 7.72 -16.84
C PRO A 729 -36.23 7.75 -18.25
N THR A 730 -35.78 6.86 -19.14
CA THR A 730 -36.33 6.74 -20.51
C THR A 730 -37.81 6.38 -20.50
N LYS A 731 -38.25 5.62 -19.50
CA LYS A 731 -39.66 5.33 -19.22
C LYS A 731 -39.93 5.60 -17.74
N PRO A 732 -41.08 6.19 -17.36
CA PRO A 732 -41.42 6.32 -15.94
C PRO A 732 -41.32 4.98 -15.21
N ALA A 733 -40.67 4.96 -14.06
CA ALA A 733 -40.39 3.74 -13.31
C ALA A 733 -40.26 4.05 -11.82
N ARG A 734 -40.61 3.06 -10.98
CA ARG A 734 -40.42 3.13 -9.53
C ARG A 734 -39.06 2.59 -9.14
N PHE A 735 -38.24 3.41 -8.48
CA PHE A 735 -36.94 3.01 -7.95
C PHE A 735 -36.49 3.93 -6.81
N SER A 736 -35.47 3.48 -6.08
CA SER A 736 -34.89 4.21 -4.95
C SER A 736 -33.64 4.99 -5.38
N LEU A 737 -33.55 6.25 -4.95
CA LEU A 737 -32.31 7.02 -4.98
C LEU A 737 -31.71 7.09 -3.58
N PHE A 738 -30.45 6.69 -3.48
CA PHE A 738 -29.63 6.79 -2.27
C PHE A 738 -28.62 7.91 -2.49
N ILE A 739 -28.87 9.10 -1.93
CA ILE A 739 -28.01 10.27 -2.13
C ILE A 739 -27.06 10.38 -0.95
N ARG A 740 -25.75 10.35 -1.20
CA ARG A 740 -24.76 10.42 -0.11
C ARG A 740 -24.93 11.70 0.71
N VAL A 741 -24.85 11.55 2.02
CA VAL A 741 -24.71 12.61 3.01
C VAL A 741 -23.26 12.59 3.47
N PRO A 742 -22.40 13.49 2.96
CA PRO A 742 -20.96 13.41 3.24
C PRO A 742 -20.64 13.49 4.73
N ASP A 743 -19.79 12.56 5.20
CA ASP A 743 -19.17 12.60 6.52
C ASP A 743 -17.64 12.70 6.37
N ARG A 744 -17.01 13.42 7.28
CA ARG A 744 -15.56 13.68 7.29
C ARG A 744 -14.86 13.12 8.54
N ASN A 745 -15.60 12.38 9.36
CA ASN A 745 -15.10 11.67 10.55
C ASN A 745 -14.89 10.17 10.27
N THR A 746 -14.54 9.80 9.03
CA THR A 746 -14.37 8.39 8.61
C THR A 746 -13.10 7.73 9.15
N SER A 747 -12.12 8.52 9.59
CA SER A 747 -10.90 8.06 10.24
C SER A 747 -10.79 8.62 11.66
N ARG A 748 -10.41 7.76 12.61
CA ARG A 748 -10.08 8.15 13.99
C ARG A 748 -8.80 8.98 14.10
N LEU A 749 -8.02 9.11 13.03
CA LEU A 749 -6.76 9.86 13.02
C LEU A 749 -6.97 11.36 13.01
N TYR A 750 -8.14 11.85 12.58
CA TYR A 750 -8.35 13.26 12.29
C TYR A 750 -9.68 13.76 12.83
N ALA A 751 -9.66 14.91 13.50
CA ALA A 751 -10.85 15.56 14.03
C ALA A 751 -10.94 17.00 13.52
N GLY A 752 -12.02 17.31 12.79
CA GLY A 752 -12.29 18.64 12.25
C GLY A 752 -13.17 19.50 13.17
N THR A 753 -12.80 20.77 13.38
CA THR A 753 -13.57 21.76 14.13
C THR A 753 -13.84 23.02 13.29
N PRO A 754 -15.09 23.51 13.18
CA PRO A 754 -16.31 22.95 13.78
C PRO A 754 -16.72 21.61 13.13
N ALA A 755 -17.59 20.86 13.78
CA ALA A 755 -18.20 19.69 13.15
C ALA A 755 -19.09 20.14 11.97
N VAL A 756 -18.96 19.46 10.83
CA VAL A 756 -19.72 19.72 9.59
C VAL A 756 -20.27 18.39 9.12
N HIS A 757 -21.60 18.27 9.06
CA HIS A 757 -22.29 17.02 8.70
C HIS A 757 -23.74 17.31 8.30
N GLY A 758 -24.37 16.34 7.62
CA GLY A 758 -25.78 16.41 7.25
C GLY A 758 -26.04 17.14 5.94
N ILE A 759 -27.31 17.47 5.71
CA ILE A 759 -27.80 18.26 4.58
C ILE A 759 -28.53 19.47 5.16
N GLU A 760 -28.20 20.69 4.72
CA GLU A 760 -28.85 21.92 5.19
C GLU A 760 -30.27 22.07 4.64
N SER A 761 -30.47 21.68 3.38
CA SER A 761 -31.81 21.60 2.78
C SER A 761 -31.84 20.55 1.68
N LEU A 762 -32.99 19.90 1.52
CA LEU A 762 -33.28 18.97 0.44
C LEU A 762 -34.70 19.25 -0.07
N LYS A 763 -34.85 19.35 -1.39
CA LYS A 763 -36.14 19.56 -2.05
C LYS A 763 -36.30 18.57 -3.20
N LEU A 764 -37.53 18.19 -3.46
CA LEU A 764 -37.95 17.39 -4.59
C LEU A 764 -39.03 18.17 -5.34
N ASN A 765 -38.76 18.50 -6.61
CA ASN A 765 -39.63 19.33 -7.45
C ASN A 765 -40.07 20.63 -6.73
N GLY A 766 -39.12 21.31 -6.11
CA GLY A 766 -39.34 22.56 -5.35
C GLY A 766 -39.95 22.39 -3.94
N THR A 767 -40.40 21.19 -3.58
CA THR A 767 -41.01 20.92 -2.27
C THR A 767 -39.98 20.37 -1.29
N ALA A 768 -39.93 20.90 -0.07
CA ALA A 768 -39.00 20.44 0.97
C ALA A 768 -39.24 18.95 1.29
N LEU A 769 -38.15 18.20 1.48
CA LEU A 769 -38.14 16.78 1.79
C LEU A 769 -37.20 16.49 2.97
N SER A 770 -37.61 15.59 3.86
CA SER A 770 -36.78 15.11 4.97
C SER A 770 -36.73 13.58 4.96
N PRO A 771 -35.86 12.98 4.12
CA PRO A 771 -35.78 11.54 3.96
C PRO A 771 -35.09 10.88 5.15
N GLN A 772 -35.33 9.59 5.31
CA GLN A 772 -34.52 8.75 6.20
C GLN A 772 -33.07 8.74 5.70
N ILE A 773 -32.13 8.89 6.64
CA ILE A 773 -30.70 8.69 6.39
C ILE A 773 -30.31 7.34 6.95
N GLU A 774 -29.81 6.45 6.10
CA GLU A 774 -29.29 5.15 6.49
C GLU A 774 -27.89 4.96 5.91
N LYS A 775 -26.92 4.55 6.76
CA LYS A 775 -25.52 4.36 6.38
C LYS A 775 -24.94 5.53 5.55
N GLY A 776 -25.32 6.75 5.91
CA GLY A 776 -24.90 7.98 5.24
C GLY A 776 -25.56 8.25 3.89
N TYR A 777 -26.70 7.63 3.58
CA TYR A 777 -27.49 7.95 2.38
C TYR A 777 -28.89 8.44 2.73
N ALA A 778 -29.28 9.58 2.16
CA ALA A 778 -30.66 10.06 2.12
C ALA A 778 -31.45 9.25 1.09
N ILE A 779 -32.51 8.56 1.52
CA ILE A 779 -33.26 7.60 0.69
C ILE A 779 -34.54 8.23 0.16
N ILE A 780 -34.73 8.17 -1.17
CA ILE A 780 -35.93 8.65 -1.86
C ILE A 780 -36.44 7.56 -2.80
N GLU A 781 -37.49 6.85 -2.39
CA GLU A 781 -38.20 5.88 -3.23
C GLU A 781 -39.50 6.48 -3.76
N ARG A 782 -39.69 6.46 -5.08
CA ARG A 782 -40.92 6.92 -5.73
C ARG A 782 -41.00 6.47 -7.19
N ASP A 783 -42.14 6.77 -7.81
CA ASP A 783 -42.26 6.82 -9.27
C ASP A 783 -41.52 8.06 -9.79
N TRP A 784 -40.47 7.81 -10.57
CA TRP A 784 -39.66 8.84 -11.22
C TRP A 784 -40.11 9.00 -12.67
N GLN A 785 -40.20 10.26 -13.10
CA GLN A 785 -40.45 10.64 -14.49
C GLN A 785 -39.37 11.61 -14.98
N ALA A 786 -39.23 11.72 -16.30
CA ALA A 786 -38.23 12.62 -16.87
C ALA A 786 -38.45 14.07 -16.44
N GLY A 787 -37.37 14.71 -15.95
CA GLY A 787 -37.39 16.08 -15.46
C GLY A 787 -37.60 16.23 -13.96
N ASP A 788 -37.89 15.15 -13.22
CA ASP A 788 -37.92 15.20 -11.76
C ASP A 788 -36.57 15.70 -11.23
N THR A 789 -36.62 16.64 -10.28
CA THR A 789 -35.45 17.39 -9.83
C THR A 789 -35.31 17.36 -8.32
N ILE A 790 -34.10 17.07 -7.88
CA ILE A 790 -33.68 17.08 -6.48
C ILE A 790 -32.70 18.23 -6.29
N GLU A 791 -32.98 19.11 -5.34
CA GLU A 791 -32.08 20.21 -4.98
C GLU A 791 -31.61 19.97 -3.55
N LEU A 792 -30.29 19.88 -3.32
CA LEU A 792 -29.72 19.80 -1.98
C LEU A 792 -28.64 20.86 -1.75
N CYS A 793 -28.51 21.26 -0.48
CA CYS A 793 -27.43 22.12 0.00
C CYS A 793 -26.62 21.39 1.07
N LEU A 794 -25.36 21.11 0.77
CA LEU A 794 -24.39 20.53 1.70
C LEU A 794 -23.75 21.64 2.54
N PRO A 795 -23.58 21.44 3.86
CA PRO A 795 -22.92 22.44 4.69
C PRO A 795 -21.43 22.54 4.34
N MET A 796 -20.97 23.76 4.04
CA MET A 796 -19.58 24.05 3.68
C MET A 796 -18.99 25.08 4.66
N LYS A 797 -18.03 24.65 5.49
CA LYS A 797 -17.35 25.52 6.46
C LYS A 797 -15.86 25.23 6.49
N VAL A 798 -15.07 26.26 6.77
CA VAL A 798 -13.63 26.09 7.03
C VAL A 798 -13.45 25.34 8.34
N GLN A 799 -12.70 24.24 8.32
CA GLN A 799 -12.37 23.45 9.49
C GLN A 799 -10.87 23.52 9.79
N ARG A 800 -10.55 23.59 11.08
CA ARG A 800 -9.24 23.24 11.63
C ARG A 800 -9.24 21.74 11.94
N VAL A 801 -8.34 20.99 11.34
CA VAL A 801 -8.21 19.54 11.49
C VAL A 801 -7.00 19.24 12.37
N LYS A 802 -7.24 18.52 13.48
CA LYS A 802 -6.19 18.03 14.38
C LYS A 802 -5.95 16.54 14.18
N ALA A 803 -4.69 16.14 14.20
CA ALA A 803 -4.26 14.74 14.16
C ALA A 803 -4.32 14.08 15.55
N ASP A 804 -4.47 12.76 15.59
CA ASP A 804 -4.26 11.96 16.78
C ASP A 804 -2.84 12.19 17.34
N HIS A 805 -2.73 12.40 18.65
CA HIS A 805 -1.46 12.68 19.36
C HIS A 805 -0.35 11.64 19.16
N ARG A 806 -0.70 10.41 18.74
CA ARG A 806 0.25 9.35 18.42
C ARG A 806 1.01 9.61 17.11
N ILE A 807 0.46 10.43 16.22
CA ILE A 807 1.16 10.89 15.02
C ILE A 807 2.16 11.97 15.45
N GLU A 808 3.41 11.57 15.64
CA GLU A 808 4.43 12.47 16.20
C GLU A 808 4.72 13.68 15.31
N ALA A 809 4.65 13.49 13.98
CA ALA A 809 4.94 14.52 12.99
C ALA A 809 3.98 15.72 13.06
N ASP A 810 2.77 15.50 13.58
CA ASP A 810 1.66 16.47 13.53
C ASP A 810 1.31 17.04 14.92
N ARG A 811 2.08 16.70 15.97
CA ARG A 811 1.91 17.29 17.31
C ARG A 811 2.09 18.82 17.27
N GLY A 812 1.14 19.54 17.85
CA GLY A 812 1.14 21.01 17.86
C GLY A 812 0.94 21.63 16.46
N ARG A 813 0.35 20.88 15.53
CA ARG A 813 0.04 21.35 14.18
C ARG A 813 -1.45 21.21 13.85
N VAL A 814 -1.86 21.96 12.84
CA VAL A 814 -3.23 21.98 12.33
C VAL A 814 -3.20 21.95 10.79
N ALA A 815 -4.11 21.19 10.21
CA ALA A 815 -4.41 21.23 8.77
C ALA A 815 -5.73 21.97 8.55
N LEU A 816 -5.91 22.55 7.36
CA LEU A 816 -7.13 23.28 7.00
C LEU A 816 -7.94 22.49 5.98
N ARG A 817 -9.27 22.47 6.16
CA ARG A 817 -10.21 21.79 5.27
C ARG A 817 -11.39 22.70 4.91
N TYR A 818 -11.90 22.56 3.69
CA TYR A 818 -13.19 23.11 3.27
C TYR A 818 -13.87 22.11 2.31
N GLY A 819 -15.04 21.59 2.69
CA GLY A 819 -15.69 20.50 1.96
C GLY A 819 -14.81 19.24 1.89
N PRO A 820 -14.59 18.63 0.71
CA PRO A 820 -13.68 17.50 0.53
C PRO A 820 -12.21 17.90 0.37
N LEU A 821 -11.89 19.20 0.39
CA LEU A 821 -10.54 19.69 0.06
C LEU A 821 -9.71 19.94 1.32
N ILE A 822 -8.52 19.35 1.36
CA ILE A 822 -7.42 19.73 2.24
C ILE A 822 -6.65 20.88 1.60
N TYR A 823 -6.13 21.78 2.42
CA TYR A 823 -5.43 22.98 2.00
C TYR A 823 -3.96 22.95 2.37
N SER A 824 -3.16 23.71 1.64
CA SER A 824 -1.75 23.95 1.89
C SER A 824 -1.44 25.43 1.85
N VAL A 825 -0.47 25.85 2.67
CA VAL A 825 0.15 27.17 2.58
C VAL A 825 1.36 27.10 1.66
N GLU A 826 1.59 28.13 0.84
CA GLU A 826 2.72 28.17 -0.09
C GLU A 826 3.57 29.42 0.07
N ARG A 827 4.89 29.28 -0.14
CA ARG A 827 5.87 30.36 0.02
C ARG A 827 5.64 31.53 -0.96
N VAL A 828 4.99 31.24 -2.09
CA VAL A 828 4.62 32.25 -3.08
C VAL A 828 3.56 33.22 -2.57
N ASP A 829 2.75 32.79 -1.59
CA ASP A 829 1.68 33.61 -0.99
C ASP A 829 2.15 34.31 0.29
N GLN A 830 3.13 33.72 0.99
CA GLN A 830 3.72 34.27 2.22
C GLN A 830 5.19 33.83 2.40
N PRO A 831 6.09 34.71 2.89
CA PRO A 831 7.53 34.43 2.89
C PRO A 831 7.98 33.37 3.91
N ASP A 832 7.29 33.21 5.03
CA ASP A 832 7.62 32.23 6.08
C ASP A 832 6.42 31.33 6.39
N LEU A 833 6.59 30.03 6.19
CA LEU A 833 5.58 29.00 6.43
C LEU A 833 5.63 28.42 7.85
N ASN A 834 6.65 28.75 8.65
CA ASN A 834 6.83 28.21 10.00
C ASN A 834 6.17 29.06 11.10
N LYS A 835 5.35 30.03 10.71
CA LYS A 835 4.54 30.85 11.62
C LYS A 835 3.43 30.03 12.27
N VAL A 836 3.00 30.49 13.44
CA VAL A 836 1.85 29.95 14.16
C VAL A 836 0.58 30.56 13.57
N LEU A 837 -0.41 29.71 13.25
CA LEU A 837 -1.71 30.15 12.77
C LEU A 837 -2.44 30.93 13.87
N GLY A 838 -2.95 32.11 13.55
CA GLY A 838 -3.72 32.92 14.51
C GLY A 838 -5.08 32.32 14.86
N SER A 839 -5.62 32.72 16.00
CA SER A 839 -6.99 32.42 16.44
C SER A 839 -8.09 33.20 15.70
N SER A 840 -7.73 34.07 14.74
CA SER A 840 -8.71 34.82 13.94
C SER A 840 -9.63 33.89 13.13
N GLN A 841 -10.81 34.41 12.80
CA GLN A 841 -11.78 33.70 11.98
C GLN A 841 -11.18 33.42 10.59
N LEU A 842 -11.22 32.15 10.18
CA LEU A 842 -10.84 31.75 8.83
C LEU A 842 -12.02 31.91 7.89
N VAL A 843 -11.77 32.43 6.69
CA VAL A 843 -12.80 32.73 5.69
C VAL A 843 -12.45 32.05 4.37
N ALA A 844 -13.41 31.35 3.80
CA ALA A 844 -13.31 30.82 2.45
C ALA A 844 -13.65 31.91 1.43
N GLU A 845 -12.84 32.07 0.38
CA GLU A 845 -13.03 33.09 -0.65
C GLU A 845 -12.78 32.52 -2.05
N TRP A 846 -13.74 32.69 -2.95
CA TRP A 846 -13.57 32.33 -4.36
C TRP A 846 -12.60 33.27 -5.08
N ARG A 847 -11.58 32.71 -5.74
CA ARG A 847 -10.56 33.42 -6.53
C ARG A 847 -10.53 32.90 -7.96
N PRO A 848 -11.28 33.52 -8.90
CA PRO A 848 -11.34 33.06 -10.29
C PRO A 848 -10.03 33.29 -11.05
N ASP A 849 -9.19 34.22 -10.59
CA ASP A 849 -7.95 34.66 -11.20
C ASP A 849 -6.72 33.83 -10.75
N LEU A 850 -6.91 32.88 -9.84
CA LEU A 850 -5.84 32.11 -9.23
C LEU A 850 -6.01 30.62 -9.51
N LEU A 851 -4.95 29.95 -10.00
CA LEU A 851 -4.88 28.49 -10.12
C LEU A 851 -6.08 27.88 -10.87
N GLN A 852 -6.45 28.49 -12.01
CA GLN A 852 -7.62 28.14 -12.84
C GLN A 852 -9.00 28.27 -12.13
N GLY A 853 -9.05 29.03 -11.03
CA GLY A 853 -10.27 29.27 -10.25
C GLY A 853 -10.37 28.33 -9.06
N VAL A 854 -10.09 28.84 -7.86
CA VAL A 854 -10.13 28.07 -6.61
C VAL A 854 -10.80 28.84 -5.49
N THR A 855 -11.40 28.12 -4.53
CA THR A 855 -11.72 28.71 -3.22
C THR A 855 -10.48 28.64 -2.33
N VAL A 856 -9.96 29.79 -1.89
CA VAL A 856 -8.84 29.91 -0.93
C VAL A 856 -9.36 30.02 0.49
N ILE A 857 -8.51 29.73 1.48
CA ILE A 857 -8.77 30.06 2.88
C ILE A 857 -7.89 31.23 3.29
N LYS A 858 -8.50 32.30 3.81
CA LYS A 858 -7.81 33.47 4.37
C LYS A 858 -7.90 33.48 5.89
N GLY A 859 -6.87 34.03 6.51
CA GLY A 859 -6.80 34.28 7.95
C GLY A 859 -5.61 35.17 8.29
N THR A 860 -5.17 35.11 9.54
CA THR A 860 -3.93 35.76 9.97
C THR A 860 -3.02 34.76 10.66
N TRP A 861 -1.72 34.97 10.56
CA TRP A 861 -0.75 34.41 11.49
C TRP A 861 -0.89 35.08 12.86
N ASN A 862 -0.29 34.50 13.90
CA ASN A 862 -0.34 35.05 15.27
C ASN A 862 0.37 36.42 15.39
N ASP A 863 1.30 36.74 14.49
CA ASP A 863 1.90 38.08 14.41
C ASP A 863 1.04 39.12 13.66
N GLY A 864 -0.18 38.75 13.27
CA GLY A 864 -1.12 39.60 12.56
C GLY A 864 -0.90 39.70 11.04
N CYS A 865 0.17 39.10 10.49
CA CYS A 865 0.35 39.07 9.03
C CYS A 865 -0.74 38.23 8.36
N PRO A 866 -1.18 38.58 7.13
CA PRO A 866 -2.14 37.76 6.38
C PRO A 866 -1.62 36.35 6.11
N MET A 867 -2.52 35.37 6.18
CA MET A 867 -2.30 33.97 5.80
C MET A 867 -3.26 33.61 4.67
N LEU A 868 -2.73 33.00 3.61
CA LEU A 868 -3.51 32.45 2.51
C LEU A 868 -3.16 30.97 2.31
N ALA A 869 -4.17 30.12 2.22
CA ALA A 869 -4.03 28.71 1.89
C ALA A 869 -4.80 28.38 0.61
N VAL A 870 -4.22 27.54 -0.24
CA VAL A 870 -4.82 27.05 -1.49
C VAL A 870 -5.09 25.55 -1.38
N PRO A 871 -6.04 24.98 -2.17
CA PRO A 871 -6.29 23.54 -2.17
C PRO A 871 -5.00 22.74 -2.42
N TYR A 872 -4.79 21.66 -1.66
CA TYR A 872 -3.60 20.82 -1.74
C TYR A 872 -3.35 20.30 -3.15
N TYR A 873 -4.40 19.93 -3.88
CA TYR A 873 -4.24 19.45 -5.26
C TYR A 873 -3.60 20.51 -6.20
N ALA A 874 -3.78 21.80 -5.90
CA ALA A 874 -3.34 22.91 -6.74
C ALA A 874 -1.93 23.43 -6.39
N ARG A 875 -1.29 22.89 -5.35
CA ARG A 875 0.06 23.28 -4.92
C ARG A 875 1.11 23.11 -6.04
N LEU A 876 2.26 23.77 -5.90
CA LEU A 876 3.43 23.67 -6.77
C LEU A 876 3.21 24.08 -8.25
N ASN A 877 2.06 24.67 -8.58
CA ASN A 877 1.77 25.18 -9.93
C ASN A 877 2.31 26.61 -10.16
N ARG A 878 2.88 27.24 -9.12
CA ARG A 878 3.34 28.64 -9.14
C ARG A 878 4.79 28.79 -8.66
N THR A 879 5.48 27.69 -8.39
CA THR A 879 6.87 27.70 -7.94
C THR A 879 7.80 27.49 -9.15
N PRO A 880 8.69 28.44 -9.47
CA PRO A 880 9.68 28.25 -10.52
C PRO A 880 10.59 27.04 -10.23
N ASP A 881 10.89 26.26 -11.27
CA ASP A 881 12.01 25.32 -11.31
C ASP A 881 11.96 24.14 -10.31
N GLN A 882 10.84 23.42 -10.27
CA GLN A 882 10.75 22.09 -9.63
C GLN A 882 10.82 20.92 -10.62
N THR A 883 10.90 21.17 -11.93
CA THR A 883 11.24 20.17 -12.94
C THR A 883 12.72 19.83 -12.78
N GLY A 884 13.05 19.00 -11.79
CA GLY A 884 14.44 18.66 -11.54
C GLY A 884 15.05 18.07 -12.81
N THR A 885 16.12 18.70 -13.32
CA THR A 885 17.00 18.09 -14.31
C THR A 885 17.35 16.66 -13.88
N ASP A 886 17.41 15.76 -14.85
CA ASP A 886 17.59 14.30 -14.74
C ASP A 886 18.79 13.90 -13.85
N ARG A 887 18.66 14.06 -12.54
CA ARG A 887 19.56 13.48 -11.55
C ARG A 887 18.88 12.27 -10.93
N GLN A 888 19.52 11.14 -11.21
CA GLN A 888 19.26 9.81 -10.68
C GLN A 888 18.86 9.89 -9.20
N SER A 889 17.64 9.47 -8.89
CA SER A 889 17.41 8.85 -7.58
C SER A 889 18.39 7.69 -7.48
N PRO A 890 19.11 7.50 -6.36
CA PRO A 890 20.04 6.38 -6.24
C PRO A 890 19.23 5.08 -6.33
N GLN A 891 19.27 4.46 -7.51
CA GLN A 891 18.80 3.10 -7.70
C GLN A 891 19.84 2.19 -7.06
N THR A 892 19.45 1.49 -6.01
CA THR A 892 20.08 0.22 -5.66
C THR A 892 19.72 -0.77 -6.76
N SER A 893 20.57 -0.84 -7.77
CA SER A 893 20.50 -1.86 -8.81
C SER A 893 20.80 -3.23 -8.17
N SER A 894 19.77 -4.00 -7.81
CA SER A 894 19.92 -5.43 -7.63
C SER A 894 19.69 -6.14 -8.96
N THR A 895 20.68 -6.13 -9.84
CA THR A 895 20.79 -7.13 -10.91
C THR A 895 21.46 -8.39 -10.33
N PRO A 896 20.86 -9.58 -10.41
CA PRO A 896 21.56 -10.82 -10.10
C PRO A 896 22.45 -11.22 -11.28
N ASN A 897 23.75 -11.32 -11.02
CA ASN A 897 24.77 -12.12 -11.70
C ASN A 897 24.94 -12.00 -13.23
N SER A 898 26.11 -11.50 -13.62
CA SER A 898 26.86 -12.00 -14.78
C SER A 898 28.36 -12.06 -14.41
N PRO A 899 29.10 -13.10 -14.84
CA PRO A 899 30.43 -13.40 -14.31
C PRO A 899 31.52 -12.44 -14.81
N GLN A 900 32.38 -12.03 -13.87
CA GLN A 900 33.49 -11.11 -14.07
C GLN A 900 34.62 -11.72 -14.91
N VAL A 901 35.16 -10.95 -15.84
CA VAL A 901 36.50 -11.12 -16.40
C VAL A 901 37.45 -10.16 -15.68
N GLN A 902 38.55 -10.70 -15.15
CA GLN A 902 39.60 -10.00 -14.41
C GLN A 902 40.36 -9.01 -15.31
N ASN A 903 40.75 -7.86 -14.75
CA ASN A 903 41.98 -7.19 -15.14
C ASN A 903 42.57 -6.35 -14.00
N THR A 904 43.90 -6.36 -13.95
CA THR A 904 44.82 -5.98 -12.88
C THR A 904 45.28 -4.51 -12.92
N ASN A 905 45.57 -3.92 -11.74
CA ASN A 905 46.58 -2.87 -11.41
C ASN A 905 46.49 -1.50 -12.17
N THR A 906 46.61 -0.29 -11.59
CA THR A 906 47.60 0.24 -10.63
C THR A 906 47.27 1.69 -10.20
N SER A 907 47.77 2.07 -9.02
CA SER A 907 48.26 3.40 -8.58
C SER A 907 47.29 4.52 -8.14
N ALA A 908 47.71 5.16 -7.04
CA ALA A 908 47.03 6.14 -6.21
C ALA A 908 47.32 7.60 -6.62
N SER A 909 46.34 8.50 -6.41
CA SER A 909 46.61 9.93 -6.16
C SER A 909 45.45 10.63 -5.41
N SER A 910 45.84 11.39 -4.37
CA SER A 910 45.20 12.54 -3.71
C SER A 910 43.66 12.68 -3.72
N GLY A 911 43.04 12.52 -2.54
CA GLY A 911 41.62 12.81 -2.32
C GLY A 911 41.27 14.31 -2.35
N PRO A 912 40.07 14.70 -2.85
CA PRO A 912 39.60 16.08 -2.81
C PRO A 912 39.02 16.44 -1.44
N GLN A 913 39.24 17.69 -1.02
CA GLN A 913 38.72 18.27 0.22
C GLN A 913 37.18 18.23 0.32
N PRO A 914 36.61 18.21 1.54
CA PRO A 914 35.17 18.20 1.73
C PRO A 914 34.56 19.52 1.25
N GLY A 915 33.64 19.44 0.28
CA GLY A 915 32.85 20.57 -0.18
C GLY A 915 31.93 21.14 0.91
N PRO A 916 31.42 22.36 0.73
CA PRO A 916 30.59 23.04 1.71
C PRO A 916 29.30 22.25 2.00
N ARG A 917 28.91 22.20 3.28
CA ARG A 917 27.65 21.57 3.74
C ARG A 917 26.47 22.07 2.88
N PRO A 918 25.56 21.19 2.42
CA PRO A 918 24.42 21.61 1.62
C PRO A 918 23.54 22.58 2.43
N ARG A 919 23.24 23.75 1.85
CA ARG A 919 22.25 24.69 2.39
C ARG A 919 20.92 23.95 2.57
N ARG A 920 20.30 24.08 3.74
CA ARG A 920 18.96 23.55 4.02
C ARG A 920 18.01 24.10 2.96
N ARG A 921 17.39 23.23 2.16
CA ARG A 921 16.41 23.64 1.14
C ARG A 921 15.22 24.28 1.85
N GLU A 922 14.84 25.49 1.42
CA GLU A 922 13.67 26.18 1.97
C GLU A 922 12.36 25.51 1.52
N VAL A 923 11.42 25.36 2.44
CA VAL A 923 10.11 24.72 2.21
C VAL A 923 9.20 25.62 1.40
N ASN A 924 8.60 25.10 0.33
CA ASN A 924 7.74 25.85 -0.59
C ASN A 924 6.24 25.65 -0.35
N SER A 925 5.84 24.51 0.20
CA SER A 925 4.44 24.17 0.45
C SER A 925 4.33 23.29 1.70
N MET A 926 3.29 23.49 2.51
CA MET A 926 3.04 22.70 3.72
C MET A 926 1.54 22.57 4.02
N VAL A 927 1.08 21.37 4.36
CA VAL A 927 -0.29 21.09 4.82
C VAL A 927 -0.44 21.39 6.32
N TRP A 928 0.50 20.89 7.13
CA TRP A 928 0.45 20.99 8.59
C TRP A 928 1.23 22.20 9.11
N ILE A 929 0.51 23.27 9.42
CA ILE A 929 1.05 24.51 10.01
C ILE A 929 1.04 24.46 11.53
N LYS A 930 1.89 25.27 12.19
CA LYS A 930 1.92 25.31 13.66
C LYS A 930 0.60 25.87 14.19
N ASP A 931 0.06 25.20 15.19
CA ASP A 931 -1.15 25.62 15.92
C ASP A 931 -0.75 26.38 17.20
N GLU A 932 -1.63 27.26 17.69
CA GLU A 932 -1.41 28.03 18.94
C GLU A 932 -1.45 27.16 20.21
#